data_AF-A0A0N7KT00-F1
#
_entry.id   AF-A0A0N7KT00-F1
#
_cell.length_a   1.000
_cell.length_b   1.000
_cell.length_c   1.000
_cell.angle_alpha   90.00
_cell.angle_beta   90.00
_cell.angle_gamma   90.00
#
_symmetry.space_group_name_H-M   'P 1'
#
loop_
_entity.id
_entity.type
_entity.pdbx_description
1 polymer ?
#
loop_
_entity_poly.entity_id
_entity_poly.type
_entity_poly.pdbx_seq_one_letter_code
_entity_poly.pdbx_strand_id
1 'polypeptide(L)'
;MECLEQLSEIDTSMYPSLMKELSDLPNLRVLEILISTWEQTKEEQFLDCLGSMKKLQIVHIFAPDISLDFMLNKDWTLHELQKLTVGVRRESEDIFKLNPLSGWAEFSPFSILPRWINSSLTNLSYLSIIVKILQQKDLGVLGDLPALCSLYLSVTGALKERLMIIGHSRGNGQAIAFQCLANFNFTSPAMMLVFRHGAMQRLQMLSFCFQLKETKVFHSDLDMGLENLTSLKTVHFQIDCRYARLWEVQAAEVALRSATNLNLNSPTLDLSKHFERLMYWDGMEEIPEMKIFKEENVGIVKIGPWGGNRGRRYDIEVAPHHLESIRVHSDLAVHSFEFEYSDRNGQKHVAGPWGGYGGSNVHMIQLESSEVLVEVSGTFGRFAGFQNIITSLTFVTNTQSYGPFGQREGTPFHIPVQCGGRIVGFFGRAGWCFDAIGIYVNPDLQTIKDKGKVVLAKIGPCGGKGGEACDIMVPPHHLESVTICSNIVIHSLTFSYNDHNGDHHLAGLWGSHGGSNQTIQFGPSEFITRVYGTIGSYNTPSDVVTSITLVTNAGCYGPFGQENGIPFDFPVQGNGSIVGFFGHANLYVDAIGVYVTPSMGTRKEEENVGLTKIGPFGRRGGNPFDIKIQLGPSEFFVKVSGTFGPFGEFPNVITSLTFVTNTHHQYGPFGQGGGTPFHAPMSGNGSIVGFFGREGEDSLVPCPTP
;
A
#
# COMPACT_ATOMS: atom_id res chain seq x y z
N MET A 1 -22.46 52.53 27.87
CA MET A 1 -22.19 51.69 26.68
C MET A 1 -21.54 52.44 25.53
N GLU A 2 -21.66 53.77 25.41
CA GLU A 2 -21.10 54.53 24.26
C GLU A 2 -19.59 54.36 24.00
N CYS A 3 -18.80 53.99 25.02
CA CYS A 3 -17.37 53.70 24.89
C CYS A 3 -17.05 52.24 24.51
N LEU A 4 -18.06 51.39 24.27
CA LEU A 4 -17.84 49.99 23.97
C LEU A 4 -17.29 49.84 22.55
N GLU A 5 -16.04 49.39 22.44
CA GLU A 5 -15.37 49.20 21.15
C GLU A 5 -15.40 47.75 20.66
N GLN A 6 -15.48 46.80 21.58
CA GLN A 6 -15.45 45.37 21.29
C GLN A 6 -16.59 44.67 22.02
N LEU A 7 -17.26 43.79 21.28
CA LEU A 7 -18.28 42.92 21.81
C LEU A 7 -18.17 41.55 21.18
N SER A 8 -17.96 40.54 22.01
CA SER A 8 -17.72 39.16 21.59
C SER A 8 -18.61 38.16 22.33
N GLU A 9 -18.73 36.96 21.74
CA GLU A 9 -19.41 35.81 22.33
C GLU A 9 -20.92 35.97 22.59
N ILE A 10 -21.60 36.78 21.77
CA ILE A 10 -23.02 37.04 21.95
C ILE A 10 -23.88 36.05 21.21
N ASP A 11 -24.78 35.37 21.92
CA ASP A 11 -25.87 34.64 21.28
C ASP A 11 -27.08 35.55 21.07
N THR A 12 -27.39 35.84 19.81
CA THR A 12 -28.51 36.70 19.41
C THR A 12 -29.88 36.14 19.79
N SER A 13 -30.00 34.82 19.98
CA SER A 13 -31.23 34.17 20.43
C SER A 13 -31.63 34.55 21.86
N MET A 14 -30.62 34.81 22.71
CA MET A 14 -30.81 35.17 24.11
C MET A 14 -31.23 36.65 24.26
N TYR A 15 -30.98 37.49 23.25
CA TYR A 15 -31.21 38.93 23.32
C TYR A 15 -31.82 39.51 22.03
N PRO A 16 -33.14 39.34 21.80
CA PRO A 16 -33.79 39.70 20.54
C PRO A 16 -33.71 41.19 20.17
N SER A 17 -33.68 42.09 21.17
CA SER A 17 -33.59 43.54 20.97
C SER A 17 -32.16 44.07 20.84
N LEU A 18 -31.16 43.23 21.12
CA LEU A 18 -29.77 43.65 21.27
C LEU A 18 -29.22 44.27 20.00
N MET A 19 -29.53 43.72 18.83
CA MET A 19 -29.02 44.25 17.56
C MET A 19 -29.36 45.73 17.34
N LYS A 20 -30.53 46.16 17.82
CA LYS A 20 -30.93 47.57 17.78
C LYS A 20 -30.08 48.43 18.71
N GLU A 21 -29.84 47.97 19.93
CA GLU A 21 -28.97 48.66 20.89
C GLU A 21 -27.52 48.74 20.38
N LEU A 22 -27.04 47.68 19.73
CA LEU A 22 -25.71 47.66 19.12
C LEU A 22 -25.60 48.63 17.95
N SER A 23 -26.65 48.78 17.14
CA SER A 23 -26.62 49.70 16.00
C SER A 23 -26.48 51.17 16.41
N ASP A 24 -26.83 51.48 17.66
CA ASP A 24 -26.70 52.83 18.24
C ASP A 24 -25.32 53.07 18.88
N LEU A 25 -24.43 52.08 18.94
CA LEU A 25 -23.10 52.23 19.54
C LEU A 25 -22.12 52.89 18.56
N PRO A 26 -21.70 54.14 18.80
CA PRO A 26 -20.94 54.92 17.82
C PRO A 26 -19.48 54.49 17.70
N ASN A 27 -18.97 53.66 18.62
CA ASN A 27 -17.56 53.27 18.71
C ASN A 27 -17.33 51.76 18.53
N LEU A 28 -18.39 50.98 18.27
CA LEU A 28 -18.27 49.54 18.10
C LEU A 28 -17.46 49.20 16.84
N ARG A 29 -16.35 48.50 17.01
CA ARG A 29 -15.41 48.10 15.96
C ARG A 29 -15.32 46.59 15.78
N VAL A 30 -15.50 45.84 16.86
CA VAL A 30 -15.44 44.38 16.85
C VAL A 30 -16.79 43.83 17.27
N LEU A 31 -17.40 43.04 16.40
CA LEU A 31 -18.66 42.36 16.65
C LEU A 31 -18.52 40.87 16.36
N GLU A 32 -18.76 40.05 17.37
CA GLU A 32 -18.84 38.60 17.23
C GLU A 32 -20.19 38.09 17.73
N ILE A 33 -20.92 37.43 16.83
CA ILE A 33 -22.28 36.95 17.07
C ILE A 33 -22.40 35.46 16.75
N LEU A 34 -23.15 34.77 17.60
CA LEU A 34 -23.68 33.44 17.41
C LEU A 34 -25.18 33.56 17.12
N ILE A 35 -25.59 32.91 16.04
CA ILE A 35 -26.98 32.81 15.59
C ILE A 35 -27.36 31.34 15.73
N SER A 36 -27.90 30.97 16.89
CA SER A 36 -28.28 29.58 17.22
C SER A 36 -29.75 29.27 16.89
N THR A 37 -30.62 30.28 16.92
CA THR A 37 -32.02 30.22 16.49
C THR A 37 -32.37 31.50 15.72
N TRP A 38 -33.26 31.43 14.74
CA TRP A 38 -33.66 32.59 13.94
C TRP A 38 -35.16 32.61 13.65
N GLU A 39 -35.76 33.79 13.79
CA GLU A 39 -37.13 34.05 13.36
C GLU A 39 -37.08 34.90 12.08
N GLN A 40 -37.74 34.43 11.02
CA GLN A 40 -37.76 35.09 9.71
C GLN A 40 -38.23 36.55 9.78
N THR A 41 -39.12 36.88 10.72
CA THR A 41 -39.63 38.24 10.94
C THR A 41 -38.56 39.24 11.41
N LYS A 42 -37.41 38.77 11.91
CA LYS A 42 -36.30 39.59 12.41
C LYS A 42 -35.20 39.84 11.37
N GLU A 43 -35.31 39.23 10.18
CA GLU A 43 -34.30 39.36 9.12
C GLU A 43 -34.08 40.81 8.71
N GLU A 44 -35.13 41.54 8.35
CA GLU A 44 -34.99 42.94 7.92
C GLU A 44 -34.35 43.82 9.00
N GLN A 45 -34.80 43.68 10.25
CA GLN A 45 -34.25 44.44 11.36
C GLN A 45 -32.76 44.15 11.57
N PHE A 46 -32.36 42.87 11.53
CA PHE A 46 -30.95 42.50 11.64
C PHE A 46 -30.12 43.10 10.51
N LEU A 47 -30.64 43.01 9.27
CA LEU A 47 -29.95 43.50 8.08
C LEU A 47 -29.77 45.03 8.13
N ASP A 48 -30.77 45.76 8.61
CA ASP A 48 -30.73 47.21 8.76
C ASP A 48 -29.76 47.63 9.88
N CYS A 49 -29.80 46.93 11.02
CA CYS A 49 -28.88 47.17 12.13
C CYS A 49 -27.42 46.91 11.74
N LEU A 50 -27.12 45.79 11.09
CA LEU A 50 -25.74 45.49 10.66
C LEU A 50 -25.27 46.49 9.59
N GLY A 51 -26.15 46.88 8.68
CA GLY A 51 -25.86 47.85 7.62
C GLY A 51 -25.57 49.27 8.11
N SER A 52 -26.10 49.66 9.28
CA SER A 52 -25.89 50.98 9.88
C SER A 52 -24.58 51.11 10.67
N MET A 53 -23.97 49.99 11.09
CA MET A 53 -22.74 49.94 11.88
C MET A 53 -21.48 50.19 11.03
N LYS A 54 -21.33 51.43 10.52
CA LYS A 54 -20.27 51.79 9.55
C LYS A 54 -18.83 51.74 10.06
N LYS A 55 -18.61 51.75 11.38
CA LYS A 55 -17.28 51.70 12.01
C LYS A 55 -16.78 50.28 12.34
N LEU A 56 -17.53 49.25 11.94
CA LEU A 56 -17.10 47.87 12.16
C LEU A 56 -15.84 47.57 11.35
N GLN A 57 -14.82 47.08 12.06
CA GLN A 57 -13.54 46.65 11.51
C GLN A 57 -13.42 45.12 11.50
N ILE A 58 -14.02 44.44 12.48
CA ILE A 58 -13.97 43.00 12.62
C ILE A 58 -15.38 42.47 12.85
N VAL A 59 -15.82 41.55 12.01
CA VAL A 59 -17.12 40.89 12.12
C VAL A 59 -16.94 39.38 12.09
N HIS A 60 -17.47 38.71 13.11
CA HIS A 60 -17.57 37.26 13.18
C HIS A 60 -19.03 36.85 13.30
N ILE A 61 -19.50 35.98 12.41
CA ILE A 61 -20.87 35.44 12.41
C ILE A 61 -20.78 33.93 12.42
N PHE A 62 -21.33 33.31 13.46
CA PHE A 62 -21.39 31.87 13.59
C PHE A 62 -22.84 31.39 13.55
N ALA A 63 -23.16 30.49 12.62
CA ALA A 63 -24.51 30.01 12.38
C ALA A 63 -24.47 28.48 12.17
N PRO A 64 -24.57 27.67 13.25
CA PRO A 64 -24.36 26.23 13.16
C PRO A 64 -25.38 25.51 12.27
N ASP A 65 -26.64 25.94 12.29
CA ASP A 65 -27.75 25.27 11.60
C ASP A 65 -28.71 26.26 10.92
N ILE A 66 -28.25 27.49 10.64
CA ILE A 66 -29.10 28.58 10.16
C ILE A 66 -28.56 29.17 8.86
N SER A 67 -29.42 29.21 7.85
CA SER A 67 -29.07 29.79 6.57
C SER A 67 -29.06 31.30 6.70
N LEU A 68 -27.96 31.90 6.28
CA LEU A 68 -27.76 33.33 6.16
C LEU A 68 -28.10 33.83 4.75
N ASP A 69 -28.81 33.03 3.93
CA ASP A 69 -29.12 33.38 2.55
C ASP A 69 -29.97 34.66 2.41
N PHE A 70 -30.69 35.04 3.47
CA PHE A 70 -31.38 36.34 3.56
C PHE A 70 -30.43 37.54 3.45
N MET A 71 -29.12 37.35 3.66
CA MET A 71 -28.08 38.38 3.50
C MET A 71 -27.52 38.47 2.06
N LEU A 72 -27.84 37.54 1.15
CA LEU A 72 -27.19 37.44 -0.17
C LEU A 72 -27.40 38.67 -1.07
N ASN A 73 -28.60 39.25 -1.02
CA ASN A 73 -29.04 40.30 -1.95
C ASN A 73 -28.94 41.72 -1.35
N LYS A 74 -28.24 41.90 -0.24
CA LYS A 74 -27.96 43.22 0.32
C LYS A 74 -26.69 43.80 -0.30
N ASP A 75 -26.65 45.13 -0.39
CA ASP A 75 -25.53 45.91 -0.94
C ASP A 75 -24.96 46.84 0.13
N TRP A 76 -24.51 46.26 1.25
CA TRP A 76 -23.91 47.06 2.31
C TRP A 76 -22.54 47.59 1.91
N THR A 77 -22.28 48.84 2.29
CA THR A 77 -20.97 49.48 2.21
C THR A 77 -20.36 49.56 3.62
N LEU A 78 -19.54 48.57 3.98
CA LEU A 78 -18.81 48.50 5.24
C LEU A 78 -17.33 48.85 4.98
N HIS A 79 -17.05 50.12 4.67
CA HIS A 79 -15.72 50.55 4.20
C HIS A 79 -14.60 50.36 5.24
N GLU A 80 -14.91 50.40 6.55
CA GLU A 80 -13.93 50.18 7.61
C GLU A 80 -13.66 48.70 7.88
N LEU A 81 -14.40 47.78 7.26
CA LEU A 81 -14.30 46.34 7.52
C LEU A 81 -12.94 45.81 7.05
N GLN A 82 -12.16 45.28 7.99
CA GLN A 82 -10.83 44.73 7.79
C GLN A 82 -10.82 43.21 7.83
N LYS A 83 -11.66 42.61 8.68
CA LYS A 83 -11.76 41.15 8.85
C LYS A 83 -13.22 40.71 8.89
N LEU A 84 -13.53 39.70 8.08
CA LEU A 84 -14.83 39.04 8.07
C LEU A 84 -14.65 37.54 8.23
N THR A 85 -15.37 36.95 9.17
CA THR A 85 -15.45 35.50 9.34
C THR A 85 -16.92 35.10 9.42
N VAL A 86 -17.33 34.18 8.54
CA VAL A 86 -18.64 33.53 8.61
C VAL A 86 -18.45 32.02 8.61
N GLY A 87 -18.92 31.36 9.66
CA GLY A 87 -18.74 29.92 9.84
C GLY A 87 -19.84 29.26 10.66
N VAL A 88 -19.69 27.95 10.90
CA VAL A 88 -20.65 27.14 11.67
C VAL A 88 -20.36 27.24 13.17
N ARG A 89 -19.08 27.28 13.57
CA ARG A 89 -18.60 27.26 14.96
C ARG A 89 -17.52 28.32 15.18
N ARG A 90 -17.38 28.77 16.44
CA ARG A 90 -16.36 29.74 16.88
C ARG A 90 -14.93 29.26 16.64
N GLU A 91 -14.69 28.00 16.97
CA GLU A 91 -13.41 27.37 16.70
C GLU A 91 -13.37 27.01 15.22
N SER A 92 -12.30 27.42 14.53
CA SER A 92 -11.94 26.90 13.21
C SER A 92 -11.63 25.41 13.37
N GLU A 93 -12.66 24.58 13.46
CA GLU A 93 -12.47 23.15 13.35
C GLU A 93 -12.13 22.85 11.89
N ASP A 94 -10.91 22.35 11.70
CA ASP A 94 -10.54 21.63 10.49
C ASP A 94 -11.64 20.59 10.22
N ILE A 95 -12.08 20.42 8.97
CA ILE A 95 -13.15 19.45 8.61
C ILE A 95 -12.85 18.04 9.16
N PHE A 96 -11.57 17.76 9.40
CA PHE A 96 -11.07 16.53 10.00
C PHE A 96 -11.24 16.40 11.51
N LYS A 97 -11.55 17.47 12.23
CA LYS A 97 -11.90 17.45 13.67
C LYS A 97 -13.36 17.06 13.91
N LEU A 98 -14.19 17.12 12.86
CA LEU A 98 -15.60 16.72 12.95
C LEU A 98 -15.77 15.21 12.95
N ASN A 99 -16.99 14.76 13.25
CA ASN A 99 -17.31 13.33 13.27
C ASN A 99 -16.89 12.70 11.92
N PRO A 100 -16.03 11.67 11.90
CA PRO A 100 -15.59 11.01 10.66
C PRO A 100 -16.73 10.59 9.72
N LEU A 101 -17.93 10.36 10.27
CA LEU A 101 -19.12 9.95 9.54
C LEU A 101 -19.97 11.12 9.02
N SER A 102 -19.71 12.37 9.45
CA SER A 102 -20.47 13.55 9.01
C SER A 102 -20.20 13.99 7.56
N GLY A 103 -19.23 13.35 6.89
CA GLY A 103 -18.97 13.55 5.47
C GLY A 103 -18.41 14.94 5.16
N TRP A 104 -18.77 15.46 3.98
CA TRP A 104 -18.61 16.85 3.56
C TRP A 104 -19.96 17.61 3.55
N ALA A 105 -21.02 16.94 4.02
CA ALA A 105 -22.38 17.44 4.02
C ALA A 105 -22.66 18.39 5.20
N GLU A 106 -21.66 19.19 5.58
CA GLU A 106 -21.84 20.22 6.59
C GLU A 106 -22.82 21.29 6.13
N PHE A 107 -23.55 21.80 7.11
CA PHE A 107 -24.43 22.93 6.92
C PHE A 107 -23.61 24.15 6.45
N SER A 108 -23.97 24.71 5.30
CA SER A 108 -23.36 25.94 4.81
C SER A 108 -24.27 27.12 5.12
N PRO A 109 -23.79 28.13 5.87
CA PRO A 109 -24.56 29.35 6.13
C PRO A 109 -25.01 30.03 4.83
N PHE A 110 -24.18 30.01 3.79
CA PHE A 110 -24.52 30.57 2.48
C PHE A 110 -24.61 29.51 1.39
N SER A 111 -25.59 29.65 0.50
CA SER A 111 -25.65 28.85 -0.72
C SER A 111 -24.62 29.28 -1.77
N ILE A 112 -24.36 30.59 -1.89
CA ILE A 112 -23.41 31.21 -2.83
C ILE A 112 -22.68 32.38 -2.16
N LEU A 113 -21.69 32.99 -2.82
CA LEU A 113 -21.03 34.19 -2.31
C LEU A 113 -22.03 35.37 -2.19
N PRO A 114 -22.18 36.00 -1.01
CA PRO A 114 -23.04 37.18 -0.83
C PRO A 114 -22.58 38.39 -1.67
N ARG A 115 -23.53 39.13 -2.26
CA ARG A 115 -23.21 40.22 -3.20
C ARG A 115 -22.52 41.42 -2.55
N TRP A 116 -22.79 41.69 -1.28
CA TRP A 116 -22.12 42.76 -0.54
C TRP A 116 -20.63 42.49 -0.30
N ILE A 117 -20.17 41.24 -0.45
CA ILE A 117 -18.74 40.91 -0.47
C ILE A 117 -18.22 41.18 -1.88
N ASN A 118 -17.80 42.42 -2.12
CA ASN A 118 -17.32 42.89 -3.41
C ASN A 118 -16.25 43.99 -3.23
N SER A 119 -15.76 44.55 -4.34
CA SER A 119 -14.69 45.55 -4.42
C SER A 119 -14.94 46.85 -3.64
N SER A 120 -16.16 47.10 -3.15
CA SER A 120 -16.45 48.21 -2.22
C SER A 120 -15.83 48.05 -0.82
N LEU A 121 -15.47 46.82 -0.43
CA LEU A 121 -14.80 46.49 0.83
C LEU A 121 -13.28 46.75 0.71
N THR A 122 -12.91 48.02 0.57
CA THR A 122 -11.54 48.44 0.22
C THR A 122 -10.48 48.11 1.28
N ASN A 123 -10.88 47.93 2.54
CA ASN A 123 -9.98 47.63 3.66
C ASN A 123 -9.96 46.15 4.05
N LEU A 124 -10.77 45.30 3.41
CA LEU A 124 -10.91 43.90 3.79
C LEU A 124 -9.62 43.13 3.47
N SER A 125 -8.89 42.78 4.52
CA SER A 125 -7.60 42.10 4.45
C SER A 125 -7.68 40.62 4.76
N TYR A 126 -8.71 40.20 5.49
CA TYR A 126 -8.96 38.82 5.88
C TYR A 126 -10.41 38.46 5.62
N LEU A 127 -10.64 37.37 4.89
CA LEU A 127 -11.95 36.80 4.66
C LEU A 127 -11.93 35.31 4.98
N SER A 128 -12.86 34.87 5.83
CA SER A 128 -13.18 33.46 6.05
C SER A 128 -14.67 33.24 5.79
N ILE A 129 -15.00 32.35 4.85
CA ILE A 129 -16.40 32.12 4.47
C ILE A 129 -16.62 30.68 4.00
N ILE A 130 -17.82 30.17 4.29
CA ILE A 130 -18.31 28.87 3.85
C ILE A 130 -19.46 29.09 2.87
N VAL A 131 -19.37 28.49 1.69
CA VAL A 131 -20.42 28.52 0.65
C VAL A 131 -20.78 27.12 0.20
N LYS A 132 -22.02 26.89 -0.20
CA LYS A 132 -22.43 25.59 -0.75
C LYS A 132 -21.88 25.39 -2.16
N ILE A 133 -21.95 26.42 -2.99
CA ILE A 133 -21.54 26.39 -4.40
C ILE A 133 -20.65 27.59 -4.67
N LEU A 134 -19.51 27.34 -5.32
CA LEU A 134 -18.59 28.36 -5.80
C LEU A 134 -18.57 28.37 -7.33
N GLN A 135 -18.78 29.53 -7.94
CA GLN A 135 -18.78 29.72 -9.39
C GLN A 135 -17.57 30.55 -9.86
N GLN A 136 -17.26 30.48 -11.16
CA GLN A 136 -16.15 31.21 -11.76
C GLN A 136 -16.25 32.74 -11.55
N LYS A 137 -17.47 33.28 -11.55
CA LYS A 137 -17.73 34.71 -11.31
C LYS A 137 -17.38 35.14 -9.87
N ASP A 138 -17.57 34.24 -8.90
CA ASP A 138 -17.35 34.52 -7.48
C ASP A 138 -15.86 34.68 -7.20
N LEU A 139 -15.02 33.87 -7.86
CA LEU A 139 -13.56 34.05 -7.84
C LEU A 139 -13.11 35.38 -8.44
N GLY A 140 -13.81 35.88 -9.47
CA GLY A 140 -13.57 37.21 -10.02
C GLY A 140 -13.85 38.30 -8.99
N VAL A 141 -15.00 38.25 -8.34
CA VAL A 141 -15.40 39.20 -7.28
C VAL A 141 -14.40 39.20 -6.13
N LEU A 142 -13.97 38.03 -5.67
CA LEU A 142 -12.94 37.90 -4.62
C LEU A 142 -11.57 38.40 -5.09
N GLY A 143 -11.24 38.20 -6.37
CA GLY A 143 -10.02 38.67 -6.99
C GLY A 143 -9.95 40.19 -7.10
N ASP A 144 -11.08 40.87 -7.21
CA ASP A 144 -11.18 42.33 -7.30
C ASP A 144 -11.06 43.05 -5.94
N LEU A 145 -10.99 42.31 -4.83
CA LEU A 145 -10.80 42.88 -3.50
C LEU A 145 -9.37 43.44 -3.35
N PRO A 146 -9.19 44.76 -3.20
CA PRO A 146 -7.88 45.40 -3.36
C PRO A 146 -6.91 45.13 -2.20
N ALA A 147 -7.42 44.92 -0.99
CA ALA A 147 -6.63 44.75 0.23
C ALA A 147 -6.56 43.29 0.72
N LEU A 148 -7.17 42.33 0.03
CA LEU A 148 -7.31 40.95 0.51
C LEU A 148 -5.93 40.26 0.56
N CYS A 149 -5.45 40.00 1.77
CA CYS A 149 -4.15 39.38 2.04
C CYS A 149 -4.28 37.91 2.46
N SER A 150 -5.40 37.52 3.07
CA SER A 150 -5.66 36.17 3.56
C SER A 150 -7.09 35.74 3.26
N LEU A 151 -7.24 34.57 2.64
CA LEU A 151 -8.54 34.01 2.27
C LEU A 151 -8.66 32.57 2.78
N TYR A 152 -9.71 32.30 3.55
CA TYR A 152 -10.16 30.97 3.96
C TYR A 152 -11.52 30.72 3.29
N LEU A 153 -11.56 29.82 2.33
CA LEU A 153 -12.76 29.56 1.53
C LEU A 153 -13.10 28.08 1.59
N SER A 154 -14.23 27.76 2.21
CA SER A 154 -14.76 26.40 2.27
C SER A 154 -15.97 26.25 1.35
N VAL A 155 -15.97 25.16 0.58
CA VAL A 155 -17.06 24.76 -0.30
C VAL A 155 -17.62 23.44 0.22
N THR A 156 -18.93 23.29 0.33
CA THR A 156 -19.55 22.02 0.77
C THR A 156 -20.14 21.19 -0.36
N GLY A 157 -20.40 21.80 -1.52
CA GLY A 157 -20.92 21.13 -2.72
C GLY A 157 -19.87 20.91 -3.80
N ALA A 158 -19.83 19.71 -4.37
CA ALA A 158 -18.96 19.39 -5.51
C ALA A 158 -19.59 19.81 -6.85
N LEU A 159 -18.77 20.35 -7.76
CA LEU A 159 -19.13 20.57 -9.16
C LEU A 159 -18.22 19.74 -10.08
N LYS A 160 -18.73 19.32 -11.23
CA LYS A 160 -17.94 18.64 -12.27
C LYS A 160 -16.92 19.54 -12.94
N GLU A 161 -17.21 20.83 -13.00
CA GLU A 161 -16.39 21.81 -13.69
C GLU A 161 -15.24 22.28 -12.79
N ARG A 162 -14.04 22.43 -13.37
CA ARG A 162 -12.92 23.06 -12.70
C ARG A 162 -12.98 24.58 -12.86
N LEU A 163 -12.73 25.29 -11.78
CA LEU A 163 -12.65 26.75 -11.74
C LEU A 163 -11.22 27.20 -11.99
N MET A 164 -11.06 28.21 -12.84
CA MET A 164 -9.75 28.71 -13.23
C MET A 164 -9.42 30.01 -12.50
N ILE A 165 -8.20 30.11 -11.98
CA ILE A 165 -7.64 31.35 -11.47
C ILE A 165 -6.60 31.82 -12.48
N ILE A 166 -6.83 32.98 -13.10
CA ILE A 166 -6.01 33.51 -14.19
C ILE A 166 -5.42 34.85 -13.76
N GLY A 167 -4.16 35.11 -14.09
CA GLY A 167 -3.60 36.45 -14.00
C GLY A 167 -4.15 37.34 -15.10
N HIS A 168 -5.03 38.28 -14.76
CA HIS A 168 -5.41 39.31 -15.71
C HIS A 168 -4.22 40.24 -15.97
N SER A 169 -3.53 40.02 -17.09
CA SER A 169 -2.72 41.02 -17.75
C SER A 169 -3.26 41.18 -19.17
N ARG A 170 -4.25 42.05 -19.35
CA ARG A 170 -4.60 42.60 -20.67
C ARG A 170 -4.43 44.11 -20.60
N GLY A 171 -3.80 44.67 -21.63
CA GLY A 171 -3.17 46.00 -21.71
C GLY A 171 -4.07 47.23 -21.55
N ASN A 172 -5.05 47.18 -20.67
CA ASN A 172 -6.06 48.21 -20.46
C ASN A 172 -5.93 48.85 -19.05
N GLY A 173 -4.93 48.46 -18.25
CA GLY A 173 -4.73 48.99 -16.89
C GLY A 173 -5.76 48.53 -15.85
N GLN A 174 -6.50 47.45 -16.12
CA GLN A 174 -7.40 46.82 -15.14
C GLN A 174 -6.65 45.98 -14.12
N ALA A 175 -7.17 45.97 -12.89
CA ALA A 175 -6.55 45.37 -11.71
C ALA A 175 -6.18 43.89 -11.91
N ILE A 176 -5.02 43.50 -11.37
CA ILE A 176 -4.57 42.11 -11.32
C ILE A 176 -5.40 41.40 -10.26
N ALA A 177 -6.14 40.36 -10.62
CA ALA A 177 -6.93 39.58 -9.66
C ALA A 177 -6.03 39.05 -8.53
N PHE A 178 -6.54 39.13 -7.29
CA PHE A 178 -5.84 38.72 -6.06
C PHE A 178 -4.50 39.44 -5.86
N GLN A 179 -4.45 40.75 -6.10
CA GLN A 179 -3.23 41.56 -6.09
C GLN A 179 -2.41 41.45 -4.79
N CYS A 180 -3.06 41.32 -3.64
CA CYS A 180 -2.42 41.34 -2.32
C CYS A 180 -2.40 39.97 -1.61
N LEU A 181 -2.98 38.94 -2.22
CA LEU A 181 -3.22 37.66 -1.53
C LEU A 181 -1.89 36.94 -1.26
N ALA A 182 -1.61 36.70 0.03
CA ALA A 182 -0.42 36.01 0.52
C ALA A 182 -0.73 34.63 1.08
N ASN A 183 -1.92 34.44 1.68
CA ASN A 183 -2.34 33.17 2.27
C ASN A 183 -3.69 32.74 1.67
N PHE A 184 -3.77 31.52 1.19
CA PHE A 184 -5.01 30.95 0.66
C PHE A 184 -5.23 29.55 1.22
N ASN A 185 -6.30 29.40 2.01
CA ASN A 185 -6.79 28.12 2.48
C ASN A 185 -8.08 27.81 1.73
N PHE A 186 -8.10 26.68 1.04
CA PHE A 186 -9.24 26.24 0.25
C PHE A 186 -9.63 24.82 0.61
N THR A 187 -10.89 24.65 0.99
CA THR A 187 -11.47 23.36 1.39
C THR A 187 -12.62 23.05 0.45
N SER A 188 -12.60 21.91 -0.23
CA SER A 188 -13.66 21.51 -1.17
C SER A 188 -13.76 19.98 -1.27
N PRO A 189 -14.95 19.40 -1.50
CA PRO A 189 -15.09 17.95 -1.63
C PRO A 189 -14.22 17.37 -2.75
N ALA A 190 -13.90 18.17 -3.77
CA ALA A 190 -13.05 17.77 -4.89
C ALA A 190 -11.98 18.82 -5.25
N MET A 191 -10.89 18.37 -5.86
CA MET A 191 -9.82 19.22 -6.40
C MET A 191 -10.29 20.02 -7.63
N MET A 192 -11.07 21.08 -7.39
CA MET A 192 -11.75 21.81 -8.46
C MET A 192 -11.02 23.07 -8.96
N LEU A 193 -9.92 23.51 -8.34
CA LEU A 193 -9.21 24.72 -8.78
C LEU A 193 -8.06 24.38 -9.74
N VAL A 194 -7.84 25.28 -10.71
CA VAL A 194 -6.69 25.26 -11.62
C VAL A 194 -6.08 26.65 -11.68
N PHE A 195 -4.80 26.77 -11.30
CA PHE A 195 -4.01 27.98 -11.39
C PHE A 195 -3.39 28.08 -12.78
N ARG A 196 -3.69 29.17 -13.50
CA ARG A 196 -3.09 29.49 -14.79
C ARG A 196 -2.00 30.54 -14.63
N HIS A 197 -1.23 30.75 -15.69
CA HIS A 197 -0.19 31.76 -15.74
C HIS A 197 -0.66 33.13 -15.19
N GLY A 198 0.17 33.71 -14.33
CA GLY A 198 -0.10 35.01 -13.70
C GLY A 198 -1.07 34.96 -12.51
N ALA A 199 -1.60 33.79 -12.13
CA ALA A 199 -2.44 33.66 -10.95
C ALA A 199 -1.69 34.08 -9.67
N MET A 200 -2.39 34.77 -8.77
CA MET A 200 -2.00 35.01 -7.36
C MET A 200 -0.49 35.24 -7.13
N GLN A 201 0.07 36.25 -7.80
CA GLN A 201 1.53 36.47 -7.90
C GLN A 201 2.25 36.77 -6.57
N ARG A 202 1.51 37.00 -5.48
CA ARG A 202 2.06 37.23 -4.13
C ARG A 202 1.80 36.09 -3.15
N LEU A 203 1.15 35.01 -3.59
CA LEU A 203 0.77 33.91 -2.72
C LEU A 203 2.02 33.20 -2.19
N GLN A 204 2.16 33.16 -0.87
CA GLN A 204 3.28 32.53 -0.17
C GLN A 204 2.88 31.18 0.44
N MET A 205 1.64 31.06 0.89
CA MET A 205 1.12 29.87 1.55
C MET A 205 -0.20 29.44 0.92
N LEU A 206 -0.23 28.20 0.45
CA LEU A 206 -1.43 27.53 -0.07
C LEU A 206 -1.74 26.33 0.82
N SER A 207 -2.95 26.25 1.35
CA SER A 207 -3.47 25.07 2.02
C SER A 207 -4.69 24.58 1.26
N PHE A 208 -4.71 23.30 0.89
CA PHE A 208 -5.78 22.70 0.10
C PHE A 208 -6.27 21.41 0.76
N CYS A 209 -7.54 21.39 1.14
CA CYS A 209 -8.19 20.23 1.72
C CYS A 209 -9.23 19.66 0.74
N PHE A 210 -9.16 18.34 0.48
CA PHE A 210 -10.08 17.68 -0.47
C PHE A 210 -10.27 16.19 -0.22
N GLN A 211 -11.35 15.63 -0.78
CA GLN A 211 -11.56 14.19 -0.83
C GLN A 211 -11.05 13.58 -2.11
N LEU A 212 -10.17 12.58 -1.95
CA LEU A 212 -9.56 11.90 -3.09
C LEU A 212 -10.61 11.12 -3.90
N LYS A 213 -11.55 10.48 -3.22
CA LYS A 213 -12.62 9.71 -3.87
C LYS A 213 -13.47 10.57 -4.80
N GLU A 214 -13.98 11.70 -4.30
CA GLU A 214 -14.80 12.63 -5.08
C GLU A 214 -13.99 13.29 -6.20
N THR A 215 -12.74 13.66 -5.92
CA THR A 215 -11.83 14.18 -6.94
C THR A 215 -11.70 13.22 -8.11
N LYS A 216 -11.53 11.91 -7.87
CA LYS A 216 -11.45 10.91 -8.93
C LYS A 216 -12.77 10.71 -9.69
N VAL A 217 -13.92 10.90 -9.03
CA VAL A 217 -15.25 10.79 -9.67
C VAL A 217 -15.47 11.95 -10.64
N PHE A 218 -15.05 13.16 -10.27
CA PHE A 218 -15.30 14.36 -11.07
C PHE A 218 -14.15 14.75 -11.99
N HIS A 219 -12.92 14.37 -11.65
CA HIS A 219 -11.69 14.81 -12.31
C HIS A 219 -10.72 13.63 -12.48
N SER A 220 -10.10 13.54 -13.66
CA SER A 220 -9.19 12.43 -13.99
C SER A 220 -7.82 12.53 -13.33
N ASP A 221 -7.39 13.73 -12.94
CA ASP A 221 -6.04 14.02 -12.48
C ASP A 221 -6.04 14.98 -11.26
N LEU A 222 -4.86 15.17 -10.68
CA LEU A 222 -4.60 16.13 -9.60
C LEU A 222 -3.80 17.35 -10.10
N ASP A 223 -3.77 17.57 -11.42
CA ASP A 223 -3.09 18.73 -11.96
C ASP A 223 -3.91 19.98 -11.64
N MET A 224 -3.26 20.93 -10.99
CA MET A 224 -3.82 22.19 -10.54
C MET A 224 -2.99 23.39 -11.04
N GLY A 225 -1.99 23.16 -11.89
CA GLY A 225 -1.12 24.22 -12.41
C GLY A 225 -0.30 24.93 -11.33
N LEU A 226 0.17 24.19 -10.32
CA LEU A 226 0.89 24.71 -9.16
C LEU A 226 2.18 25.45 -9.56
N GLU A 227 2.78 25.09 -10.70
CA GLU A 227 3.95 25.73 -11.29
C GLU A 227 3.73 27.20 -11.69
N ASN A 228 2.46 27.63 -11.83
CA ASN A 228 2.12 29.01 -12.17
C ASN A 228 2.13 29.98 -10.96
N LEU A 229 2.31 29.46 -9.74
CA LEU A 229 2.35 30.24 -8.50
C LEU A 229 3.79 30.65 -8.15
N THR A 230 4.20 31.80 -8.70
CA THR A 230 5.60 32.28 -8.75
C THR A 230 6.16 32.85 -7.45
N SER A 231 5.37 32.94 -6.38
CA SER A 231 5.82 33.41 -5.05
C SER A 231 5.64 32.36 -3.93
N LEU A 232 5.18 31.15 -4.29
CA LEU A 232 4.79 30.13 -3.32
C LEU A 232 6.01 29.62 -2.54
N LYS A 233 5.90 29.61 -1.20
CA LYS A 233 6.94 29.13 -0.28
C LYS A 233 6.54 27.86 0.44
N THR A 234 5.25 27.69 0.72
CA THR A 234 4.73 26.53 1.46
C THR A 234 3.41 26.09 0.85
N VAL A 235 3.27 24.79 0.68
CA VAL A 235 2.03 24.15 0.25
C VAL A 235 1.65 23.06 1.24
N HIS A 236 0.39 23.08 1.69
CA HIS A 236 -0.16 22.08 2.59
C HIS A 236 -1.32 21.36 1.91
N PHE A 237 -1.17 20.07 1.65
CA PHE A 237 -2.25 19.23 1.14
C PHE A 237 -2.81 18.38 2.26
N GLN A 238 -4.12 18.45 2.46
CA GLN A 238 -4.84 17.58 3.37
C GLN A 238 -5.78 16.67 2.59
N ILE A 239 -5.48 15.37 2.61
CA ILE A 239 -6.20 14.36 1.82
C ILE A 239 -7.17 13.61 2.71
N ASP A 240 -8.47 13.78 2.46
CA ASP A 240 -9.50 12.90 2.98
C ASP A 240 -9.46 11.56 2.22
N CYS A 241 -9.01 10.52 2.94
CA CYS A 241 -8.82 9.17 2.41
C CYS A 241 -10.08 8.29 2.53
N ARG A 242 -11.20 8.80 3.06
CA ARG A 242 -12.45 8.03 3.18
C ARG A 242 -12.83 7.45 1.82
N TYR A 243 -13.05 6.14 1.80
CA TYR A 243 -13.53 5.40 0.61
C TYR A 243 -12.57 5.43 -0.59
N ALA A 244 -11.35 5.93 -0.42
CA ALA A 244 -10.25 5.74 -1.36
C ALA A 244 -9.52 4.43 -1.06
N ARG A 245 -8.83 3.89 -2.05
CA ARG A 245 -7.92 2.73 -1.90
C ARG A 245 -6.52 3.19 -1.53
N LEU A 246 -5.73 2.33 -0.90
CA LEU A 246 -4.37 2.69 -0.46
C LEU A 246 -3.49 3.09 -1.65
N TRP A 247 -3.53 2.31 -2.74
CA TRP A 247 -2.77 2.64 -3.94
C TRP A 247 -3.22 3.97 -4.59
N GLU A 248 -4.50 4.34 -4.45
CA GLU A 248 -5.01 5.62 -4.97
C GLU A 248 -4.40 6.77 -4.20
N VAL A 249 -4.33 6.64 -2.86
CA VAL A 249 -3.70 7.63 -1.99
C VAL A 249 -2.21 7.74 -2.30
N GLN A 250 -1.49 6.62 -2.44
CA GLN A 250 -0.07 6.63 -2.81
C GLN A 250 0.16 7.31 -4.18
N ALA A 251 -0.67 7.00 -5.18
CA ALA A 251 -0.59 7.64 -6.49
C ALA A 251 -0.86 9.15 -6.41
N ALA A 252 -1.81 9.56 -5.57
CA ALA A 252 -2.11 10.97 -5.31
C ALA A 252 -0.92 11.69 -4.65
N GLU A 253 -0.29 11.10 -3.64
CA GLU A 253 0.89 11.64 -2.99
C GLU A 253 2.05 11.85 -3.97
N VAL A 254 2.29 10.86 -4.84
CA VAL A 254 3.31 10.98 -5.89
C VAL A 254 2.98 12.12 -6.86
N ALA A 255 1.73 12.23 -7.30
CA ALA A 255 1.31 13.30 -8.21
C ALA A 255 1.45 14.70 -7.57
N LEU A 256 1.05 14.87 -6.31
CA LEU A 256 1.17 16.15 -5.59
C LEU A 256 2.63 16.53 -5.31
N ARG A 257 3.48 15.55 -4.96
CA ARG A 257 4.93 15.74 -4.84
C ARG A 257 5.53 16.18 -6.18
N SER A 258 5.15 15.51 -7.26
CA SER A 258 5.60 15.87 -8.61
C SER A 258 5.18 17.29 -8.99
N ALA A 259 3.92 17.67 -8.75
CA ALA A 259 3.42 19.02 -9.01
C ALA A 259 4.17 20.08 -8.18
N THR A 260 4.49 19.77 -6.92
CA THR A 260 5.29 20.64 -6.04
C THR A 260 6.71 20.82 -6.57
N ASN A 261 7.35 19.75 -7.01
CA ASN A 261 8.71 19.78 -7.58
C ASN A 261 8.81 20.51 -8.92
N LEU A 262 7.70 20.64 -9.66
CA LEU A 262 7.64 21.42 -10.90
C LEU A 262 7.56 22.94 -10.65
N ASN A 263 7.23 23.38 -9.45
CA ASN A 263 7.25 24.81 -9.11
C ASN A 263 8.69 25.29 -8.93
N LEU A 264 9.05 26.37 -9.64
CA LEU A 264 10.42 26.91 -9.67
C LEU A 264 10.95 27.41 -8.32
N ASN A 265 10.07 27.70 -7.35
CA ASN A 265 10.48 28.09 -6.00
C ASN A 265 10.72 26.90 -5.06
N SER A 266 10.45 25.67 -5.51
CA SER A 266 10.56 24.46 -4.70
C SER A 266 9.93 24.61 -3.30
N PRO A 267 8.62 24.93 -3.22
CA PRO A 267 7.98 25.23 -1.95
C PRO A 267 8.04 24.04 -1.00
N THR A 268 8.10 24.31 0.31
CA THR A 268 8.00 23.28 1.33
C THR A 268 6.65 22.59 1.22
N LEU A 269 6.66 21.28 0.98
CA LEU A 269 5.47 20.45 0.93
C LEU A 269 5.19 19.84 2.30
N ASP A 270 4.03 20.17 2.85
CA ASP A 270 3.39 19.44 3.93
C ASP A 270 2.22 18.64 3.36
N LEU A 271 2.18 17.34 3.63
CA LEU A 271 1.12 16.45 3.14
C LEU A 271 0.61 15.62 4.31
N SER A 272 -0.65 15.81 4.65
CA SER A 272 -1.34 15.02 5.67
C SER A 272 -2.48 14.21 5.05
N LYS A 273 -2.70 13.02 5.61
CA LYS A 273 -3.83 12.15 5.29
C LYS A 273 -4.76 12.10 6.49
N HIS A 274 -6.04 11.98 6.22
CA HIS A 274 -7.06 11.88 7.25
C HIS A 274 -8.01 10.73 6.96
N PHE A 275 -8.50 10.12 8.03
CA PHE A 275 -9.44 9.00 7.99
C PHE A 275 -8.94 7.76 7.22
N GLU A 276 -7.64 7.47 7.28
CA GLU A 276 -7.00 6.33 6.62
C GLU A 276 -7.66 4.97 6.97
N ARG A 277 -8.15 4.85 8.21
CA ARG A 277 -8.94 3.70 8.69
C ARG A 277 -10.28 3.46 7.98
N LEU A 278 -10.76 4.44 7.20
CA LEU A 278 -11.98 4.37 6.40
C LEU A 278 -11.70 4.20 4.90
N MET A 279 -10.43 3.94 4.51
CA MET A 279 -10.09 3.54 3.14
C MET A 279 -10.80 2.23 2.77
N TYR A 280 -10.90 1.93 1.48
CA TYR A 280 -11.22 0.59 1.03
C TYR A 280 -9.97 -0.28 0.96
N TRP A 281 -10.15 -1.56 1.25
CA TRP A 281 -9.09 -2.55 1.09
C TRP A 281 -8.81 -2.83 -0.39
N ASP A 282 -7.54 -2.84 -0.79
CA ASP A 282 -7.12 -2.99 -2.20
C ASP A 282 -7.45 -4.39 -2.79
N GLY A 283 -7.62 -5.40 -1.94
CA GLY A 283 -7.24 -6.77 -2.30
C GLY A 283 -8.20 -7.62 -3.13
N MET A 284 -8.98 -7.07 -4.08
CA MET A 284 -9.80 -7.93 -4.96
C MET A 284 -9.88 -7.58 -6.45
N GLU A 285 -9.62 -6.35 -6.88
CA GLU A 285 -9.62 -6.01 -8.31
C GLU A 285 -8.21 -6.07 -8.88
N GLU A 286 -8.09 -6.35 -10.18
CA GLU A 286 -6.82 -6.31 -10.91
C GLU A 286 -6.16 -4.94 -10.72
N ILE A 287 -5.28 -4.86 -9.73
CA ILE A 287 -4.37 -3.74 -9.55
C ILE A 287 -3.48 -3.78 -10.79
N PRO A 288 -3.42 -2.70 -11.61
CA PRO A 288 -2.49 -2.66 -12.72
C PRO A 288 -1.11 -3.00 -12.17
N GLU A 289 -0.49 -4.07 -12.67
CA GLU A 289 0.87 -4.41 -12.31
C GLU A 289 1.71 -3.16 -12.60
N MET A 290 2.29 -2.54 -11.57
CA MET A 290 3.36 -1.57 -11.80
C MET A 290 4.39 -2.34 -12.60
N LYS A 291 4.94 -1.73 -13.67
CA LYS A 291 5.94 -2.35 -14.53
C LYS A 291 7.01 -3.02 -13.65
N ILE A 292 6.91 -4.34 -13.48
CA ILE A 292 7.89 -5.11 -12.75
C ILE A 292 9.06 -5.21 -13.72
N PHE A 293 10.15 -4.50 -13.43
CA PHE A 293 11.37 -4.59 -14.22
C PHE A 293 11.85 -6.05 -14.23
N LYS A 294 12.12 -6.56 -15.44
CA LYS A 294 12.62 -7.91 -15.65
C LYS A 294 14.06 -7.99 -15.11
N GLU A 295 14.31 -9.03 -14.32
CA GLU A 295 15.55 -9.33 -13.61
C GLU A 295 16.79 -9.29 -14.52
N GLU A 296 17.60 -8.23 -14.45
CA GLU A 296 19.01 -8.23 -14.86
C GLU A 296 19.93 -8.41 -13.63
N ASN A 297 19.57 -9.29 -12.70
CA ASN A 297 20.31 -9.41 -11.43
C ASN A 297 21.24 -10.63 -11.43
N VAL A 298 22.35 -10.54 -12.16
CA VAL A 298 23.39 -11.58 -12.17
C VAL A 298 24.01 -11.72 -10.77
N GLY A 299 23.81 -12.85 -10.10
CA GLY A 299 24.53 -13.20 -8.86
C GLY A 299 23.81 -12.93 -7.53
N ILE A 300 22.53 -12.60 -7.52
CA ILE A 300 21.73 -12.43 -6.29
C ILE A 300 20.67 -13.54 -6.23
N VAL A 301 20.44 -14.09 -5.03
CA VAL A 301 19.37 -15.07 -4.78
C VAL A 301 18.13 -14.34 -4.28
N LYS A 302 16.97 -14.69 -4.84
CA LYS A 302 15.66 -14.20 -4.42
C LYS A 302 14.88 -15.35 -3.80
N ILE A 303 14.53 -15.23 -2.52
CA ILE A 303 13.87 -16.30 -1.75
C ILE A 303 12.74 -15.71 -0.90
N GLY A 304 11.61 -16.43 -0.80
CA GLY A 304 10.37 -15.95 -0.20
C GLY A 304 9.22 -15.87 -1.21
N PRO A 305 8.13 -15.15 -0.93
CA PRO A 305 7.86 -14.45 0.32
C PRO A 305 7.16 -15.36 1.34
N TRP A 306 7.47 -15.19 2.62
CA TRP A 306 6.76 -15.81 3.75
C TRP A 306 5.62 -14.91 4.19
N GLY A 307 4.45 -15.49 4.49
CA GLY A 307 3.23 -14.75 4.83
C GLY A 307 2.07 -15.04 3.89
N GLY A 308 1.18 -14.07 3.72
CA GLY A 308 -0.06 -14.20 2.95
C GLY A 308 0.06 -13.84 1.47
N ASN A 309 -0.86 -14.38 0.66
CA ASN A 309 -0.98 -14.07 -0.77
C ASN A 309 -1.83 -12.82 -1.07
N ARG A 310 -2.14 -12.03 -0.04
CA ARG A 310 -2.96 -10.81 -0.11
C ARG A 310 -2.10 -9.60 -0.51
N GLY A 311 -2.74 -8.43 -0.61
CA GLY A 311 -2.06 -7.19 -0.92
C GLY A 311 -1.44 -7.11 -2.32
N ARG A 312 -0.88 -5.93 -2.60
CA ARG A 312 -0.12 -5.64 -3.80
C ARG A 312 1.28 -6.24 -3.67
N ARG A 313 1.83 -6.76 -4.77
CA ARG A 313 3.23 -7.16 -4.84
C ARG A 313 4.12 -5.92 -4.90
N TYR A 314 5.11 -5.88 -4.03
CA TYR A 314 6.14 -4.85 -4.02
C TYR A 314 7.49 -5.51 -4.27
N ASP A 315 8.27 -4.88 -5.14
CA ASP A 315 9.60 -5.29 -5.50
C ASP A 315 10.44 -4.06 -5.83
N ILE A 316 11.75 -4.23 -5.88
CA ILE A 316 12.70 -3.16 -6.17
C ILE A 316 13.08 -3.14 -7.65
N GLU A 317 13.29 -1.93 -8.18
CA GLU A 317 13.61 -1.73 -9.60
C GLU A 317 15.12 -1.85 -9.90
N VAL A 318 15.96 -1.54 -8.91
CA VAL A 318 17.43 -1.54 -9.04
C VAL A 318 18.03 -2.63 -8.16
N ALA A 319 18.99 -3.38 -8.72
CA ALA A 319 19.67 -4.48 -8.03
C ALA A 319 20.32 -4.02 -6.70
N PRO A 320 19.99 -4.66 -5.57
CA PRO A 320 20.57 -4.29 -4.29
C PRO A 320 21.97 -4.87 -4.14
N HIS A 321 22.90 -4.10 -3.56
CA HIS A 321 24.25 -4.57 -3.26
C HIS A 321 24.58 -4.55 -1.76
N HIS A 322 24.07 -3.55 -1.04
CA HIS A 322 24.23 -3.40 0.40
C HIS A 322 22.97 -2.76 1.00
N LEU A 323 22.54 -3.30 2.13
CA LEU A 323 21.39 -2.79 2.88
C LEU A 323 21.87 -1.69 3.84
N GLU A 324 21.22 -0.54 3.84
CA GLU A 324 21.65 0.64 4.60
C GLU A 324 20.80 0.85 5.87
N SER A 325 19.48 0.73 5.74
CA SER A 325 18.56 0.96 6.86
C SER A 325 17.24 0.22 6.66
N ILE A 326 16.53 -0.03 7.76
CA ILE A 326 15.18 -0.61 7.78
C ILE A 326 14.30 0.28 8.66
N ARG A 327 13.06 0.51 8.23
CA ARG A 327 12.01 1.15 9.02
C ARG A 327 10.78 0.26 9.07
N VAL A 328 10.31 -0.04 10.28
CA VAL A 328 9.14 -0.88 10.55
C VAL A 328 8.12 -0.09 11.36
N HIS A 329 6.87 -0.05 10.88
CA HIS A 329 5.74 0.47 11.64
C HIS A 329 4.93 -0.70 12.17
N SER A 330 4.80 -0.81 13.49
CA SER A 330 4.16 -1.97 14.12
C SER A 330 3.44 -1.64 15.42
N ASP A 331 2.48 -2.48 15.79
CA ASP A 331 1.88 -2.56 17.11
C ASP A 331 1.67 -4.04 17.53
N LEU A 332 0.47 -4.58 17.32
CA LEU A 332 0.13 -6.00 17.40
C LEU A 332 0.45 -6.73 16.07
N ALA A 333 0.59 -5.99 14.97
CA ALA A 333 1.03 -6.50 13.68
C ALA A 333 2.00 -5.53 12.99
N VAL A 334 2.62 -5.96 11.90
CA VAL A 334 3.44 -5.08 11.04
C VAL A 334 2.54 -4.43 10.00
N HIS A 335 2.45 -3.10 10.04
CA HIS A 335 1.55 -2.32 9.19
C HIS A 335 2.24 -1.81 7.93
N SER A 336 3.46 -1.31 8.09
CA SER A 336 4.26 -0.75 7.01
C SER A 336 5.73 -1.14 7.15
N PHE A 337 6.37 -1.36 6.01
CA PHE A 337 7.77 -1.74 5.87
C PHE A 337 8.47 -0.88 4.82
N GLU A 338 9.61 -0.29 5.18
CA GLU A 338 10.45 0.54 4.32
C GLU A 338 11.92 0.18 4.55
N PHE A 339 12.76 0.27 3.53
CA PHE A 339 14.20 0.12 3.67
C PHE A 339 14.97 0.95 2.65
N GLU A 340 16.21 1.27 2.98
CA GLU A 340 17.17 1.90 2.07
C GLU A 340 18.28 0.93 1.74
N TYR A 341 18.74 0.96 0.49
CA TYR A 341 19.83 0.11 0.02
C TYR A 341 20.69 0.86 -1.00
N SER A 342 21.95 0.48 -1.13
CA SER A 342 22.83 0.94 -2.19
C SER A 342 22.99 -0.12 -3.27
N ASP A 343 23.05 0.33 -4.52
CA ASP A 343 23.36 -0.51 -5.68
C ASP A 343 24.89 -0.76 -5.81
N ARG A 344 25.29 -1.48 -6.86
CA ARG A 344 26.71 -1.78 -7.11
C ARG A 344 27.58 -0.55 -7.36
N ASN A 345 26.98 0.57 -7.75
CA ASN A 345 27.66 1.84 -7.97
C ASN A 345 27.70 2.71 -6.71
N GLY A 346 27.12 2.23 -5.60
CA GLY A 346 27.01 2.97 -4.35
C GLY A 346 25.90 4.03 -4.35
N GLN A 347 25.04 4.07 -5.37
CA GLN A 347 23.88 4.96 -5.37
C GLN A 347 22.82 4.41 -4.42
N LYS A 348 22.30 5.29 -3.55
CA LYS A 348 21.25 4.94 -2.58
C LYS A 348 19.86 4.98 -3.21
N HIS A 349 19.04 4.02 -2.82
CA HIS A 349 17.66 3.83 -3.26
C HIS A 349 16.77 3.60 -2.03
N VAL A 350 15.52 4.04 -2.10
CA VAL A 350 14.52 3.86 -1.04
C VAL A 350 13.41 2.97 -1.59
N ALA A 351 13.04 1.93 -0.83
CA ALA A 351 11.96 1.02 -1.16
C ALA A 351 10.91 1.04 -0.03
N GLY A 352 9.72 1.53 -0.36
CA GLY A 352 8.63 1.70 0.61
C GLY A 352 8.14 3.15 0.72
N PRO A 353 7.27 3.43 1.71
CA PRO A 353 6.68 2.48 2.64
C PRO A 353 5.67 1.53 1.96
N TRP A 354 5.81 0.23 2.22
CA TRP A 354 4.92 -0.83 1.75
C TRP A 354 3.94 -1.22 2.85
N GLY A 355 2.65 -0.99 2.63
CA GLY A 355 1.59 -1.31 3.59
C GLY A 355 0.78 -0.07 3.97
N GLY A 356 -0.09 -0.22 4.97
CA GLY A 356 -1.03 0.81 5.37
C GLY A 356 -0.51 1.72 6.47
N TYR A 357 -1.36 2.68 6.84
CA TYR A 357 -1.13 3.60 7.95
C TYR A 357 -1.72 3.00 9.22
N GLY A 358 -0.88 2.32 9.97
CA GLY A 358 -1.17 1.74 11.27
C GLY A 358 0.12 1.46 12.03
N GLY A 359 0.03 1.06 13.29
CA GLY A 359 1.19 0.87 14.16
C GLY A 359 1.62 2.18 14.81
N SER A 360 1.38 2.31 16.11
CA SER A 360 1.77 3.48 16.89
C SER A 360 3.29 3.61 17.05
N ASN A 361 4.04 2.53 16.80
CA ASN A 361 5.47 2.47 17.03
C ASN A 361 6.22 2.44 15.71
N VAL A 362 7.08 3.43 15.51
CA VAL A 362 8.02 3.51 14.38
C VAL A 362 9.39 3.09 14.86
N HIS A 363 9.92 2.02 14.29
CA HIS A 363 11.24 1.49 14.60
C HIS A 363 12.17 1.72 13.42
N MET A 364 13.32 2.35 13.66
CA MET A 364 14.32 2.64 12.65
C MET A 364 15.63 1.94 13.02
N ILE A 365 16.17 1.18 12.08
CA ILE A 365 17.46 0.51 12.16
C ILE A 365 18.36 1.20 11.14
N GLN A 366 19.44 1.81 11.61
CA GLN A 366 20.52 2.30 10.77
C GLN A 366 21.69 1.33 10.91
N LEU A 367 22.08 0.68 9.81
CA LEU A 367 23.20 -0.25 9.81
C LEU A 367 24.51 0.53 9.70
N GLU A 368 25.52 0.11 10.46
CA GLU A 368 26.88 0.61 10.28
C GLU A 368 27.53 0.04 9.01
N SER A 369 28.57 0.70 8.50
CA SER A 369 29.27 0.24 7.28
C SER A 369 29.83 -1.19 7.34
N SER A 370 30.09 -1.72 8.54
CA SER A 370 30.55 -3.09 8.78
C SER A 370 29.45 -4.03 9.27
N GLU A 371 28.24 -3.52 9.46
CA GLU A 371 27.09 -4.29 9.91
C GLU A 371 26.35 -4.85 8.70
N VAL A 372 26.09 -6.16 8.72
CA VAL A 372 25.41 -6.87 7.66
C VAL A 372 24.29 -7.72 8.24
N LEU A 373 23.14 -7.68 7.57
CA LEU A 373 21.99 -8.49 7.94
C LEU A 373 22.22 -9.94 7.49
N VAL A 374 22.15 -10.87 8.44
CA VAL A 374 22.43 -12.30 8.21
C VAL A 374 21.22 -13.19 8.45
N GLU A 375 20.18 -12.70 9.13
CA GLU A 375 18.96 -13.47 9.34
C GLU A 375 17.74 -12.55 9.43
N VAL A 376 16.63 -13.05 8.89
CA VAL A 376 15.29 -12.50 9.09
C VAL A 376 14.38 -13.60 9.63
N SER A 377 13.66 -13.29 10.69
CA SER A 377 12.67 -14.19 11.29
C SER A 377 11.43 -13.43 11.72
N GLY A 378 10.34 -14.15 11.97
CA GLY A 378 9.08 -13.51 12.27
C GLY A 378 7.95 -14.50 12.49
N THR A 379 6.73 -13.96 12.55
CA THR A 379 5.49 -14.75 12.59
C THR A 379 4.48 -14.12 11.63
N PHE A 380 3.60 -14.94 11.07
CA PHE A 380 2.43 -14.47 10.35
C PHE A 380 1.18 -15.21 10.80
N GLY A 381 0.05 -14.52 10.84
CA GLY A 381 -1.17 -15.09 11.40
C GLY A 381 -2.40 -14.21 11.23
N ARG A 382 -3.36 -14.40 12.14
CA ARG A 382 -4.63 -13.67 12.11
C ARG A 382 -4.48 -12.31 12.79
N PHE A 383 -4.87 -11.23 12.13
CA PHE A 383 -4.92 -9.88 12.69
C PHE A 383 -6.15 -9.12 12.16
N ALA A 384 -6.92 -8.49 13.05
CA ALA A 384 -8.09 -7.66 12.72
C ALA A 384 -9.10 -8.31 11.73
N GLY A 385 -9.29 -9.64 11.81
CA GLY A 385 -10.16 -10.39 10.90
C GLY A 385 -9.50 -10.83 9.58
N PHE A 386 -8.29 -10.37 9.30
CA PHE A 386 -7.45 -10.84 8.20
C PHE A 386 -6.59 -12.02 8.65
N GLN A 387 -6.20 -12.89 7.72
CA GLN A 387 -5.34 -14.05 7.96
C GLN A 387 -4.03 -13.90 7.18
N ASN A 388 -2.98 -14.56 7.66
CA ASN A 388 -1.63 -14.58 7.09
C ASN A 388 -1.04 -13.18 6.91
N ILE A 389 -1.22 -12.32 7.91
CA ILE A 389 -0.56 -11.01 8.02
C ILE A 389 0.74 -11.20 8.79
N ILE A 390 1.82 -10.49 8.42
CA ILE A 390 3.05 -10.46 9.22
C ILE A 390 2.74 -9.82 10.58
N THR A 391 2.76 -10.62 11.63
CA THR A 391 2.45 -10.22 13.00
C THR A 391 3.70 -9.81 13.75
N SER A 392 4.87 -10.39 13.42
CA SER A 392 6.16 -9.94 13.95
C SER A 392 7.32 -10.06 12.98
N LEU A 393 8.33 -9.18 13.11
CA LEU A 393 9.62 -9.27 12.43
C LEU A 393 10.79 -9.10 13.39
N THR A 394 11.85 -9.90 13.22
CA THR A 394 13.13 -9.81 13.92
C THR A 394 14.25 -9.85 12.87
N PHE A 395 15.24 -8.97 13.03
CA PHE A 395 16.38 -8.82 12.14
C PHE A 395 17.66 -9.08 12.93
N VAL A 396 18.52 -9.98 12.45
CA VAL A 396 19.79 -10.29 13.13
C VAL A 396 20.94 -9.97 12.20
N THR A 397 21.84 -9.14 12.71
CA THR A 397 23.09 -8.75 12.04
C THR A 397 24.26 -9.54 12.62
N ASN A 398 25.44 -9.36 12.02
CA ASN A 398 26.69 -9.88 12.57
C ASN A 398 27.08 -9.27 13.93
N THR A 399 26.46 -8.17 14.35
CA THR A 399 26.78 -7.46 15.60
C THR A 399 25.69 -7.60 16.66
N GLN A 400 24.40 -7.59 16.27
CA GLN A 400 23.29 -7.59 17.22
C GLN A 400 21.96 -8.09 16.61
N SER A 401 20.91 -8.11 17.43
CA SER A 401 19.54 -8.41 17.01
C SER A 401 18.60 -7.24 17.26
N TYR A 402 17.67 -7.03 16.34
CA TYR A 402 16.64 -5.99 16.39
C TYR A 402 15.24 -6.63 16.34
N GLY A 403 14.34 -6.17 17.20
CA GLY A 403 12.99 -6.70 17.34
C GLY A 403 12.84 -7.69 18.51
N PRO A 404 11.72 -8.45 18.57
CA PRO A 404 10.65 -8.48 17.57
C PRO A 404 9.87 -7.17 17.51
N PHE A 405 9.57 -6.72 16.30
CA PHE A 405 8.62 -5.63 16.04
C PHE A 405 7.26 -6.24 15.71
N GLY A 406 6.20 -5.79 16.38
CA GLY A 406 4.90 -6.47 16.37
C GLY A 406 4.78 -7.52 17.48
N GLN A 407 3.80 -8.42 17.37
CA GLN A 407 3.52 -9.46 18.35
C GLN A 407 3.79 -10.85 17.76
N ARG A 408 4.54 -11.68 18.48
CA ARG A 408 4.87 -13.05 18.05
C ARG A 408 3.66 -13.97 18.16
N GLU A 409 2.78 -13.94 17.16
CA GLU A 409 1.56 -14.76 17.10
C GLU A 409 1.35 -15.36 15.71
N GLY A 410 0.94 -16.63 15.67
CA GLY A 410 0.73 -17.38 14.43
C GLY A 410 1.91 -18.27 14.06
N THR A 411 2.10 -18.47 12.76
CA THR A 411 3.09 -19.37 12.20
C THR A 411 4.46 -18.69 12.13
N PRO A 412 5.51 -19.22 12.77
CA PRO A 412 6.83 -18.63 12.69
C PRO A 412 7.52 -18.95 11.36
N PHE A 413 8.42 -18.07 10.95
CA PHE A 413 9.40 -18.31 9.89
C PHE A 413 10.77 -17.81 10.35
N HIS A 414 11.83 -18.46 9.90
CA HIS A 414 13.20 -18.20 10.34
C HIS A 414 14.18 -18.54 9.21
N ILE A 415 14.90 -17.53 8.71
CA ILE A 415 15.72 -17.64 7.49
C ILE A 415 17.13 -17.10 7.75
N PRO A 416 18.04 -17.95 8.25
CA PRO A 416 19.44 -17.58 8.45
C PRO A 416 20.25 -17.76 7.16
N VAL A 417 21.18 -16.83 6.91
CA VAL A 417 22.13 -16.85 5.79
C VAL A 417 23.54 -17.10 6.34
N GLN A 418 24.24 -18.08 5.77
CA GLN A 418 25.51 -18.59 6.28
C GLN A 418 26.70 -18.19 5.38
N CYS A 419 27.91 -18.53 5.83
CA CYS A 419 29.16 -18.46 5.04
C CYS A 419 29.43 -17.09 4.40
N GLY A 420 29.22 -16.01 5.15
CA GLY A 420 29.47 -14.63 4.70
C GLY A 420 28.41 -14.06 3.75
N GLY A 421 27.40 -14.86 3.39
CA GLY A 421 26.24 -14.35 2.67
C GLY A 421 25.51 -13.29 3.48
N ARG A 422 24.96 -12.29 2.80
CA ARG A 422 24.27 -11.17 3.45
C ARG A 422 22.95 -10.84 2.77
N ILE A 423 21.96 -10.47 3.56
CA ILE A 423 20.67 -9.98 3.08
C ILE A 423 20.84 -8.52 2.68
N VAL A 424 20.57 -8.21 1.41
CA VAL A 424 20.87 -6.90 0.80
C VAL A 424 19.62 -6.11 0.42
N GLY A 425 18.44 -6.73 0.45
CA GLY A 425 17.18 -6.09 0.14
C GLY A 425 16.01 -7.02 0.34
N PHE A 426 14.82 -6.50 0.08
CA PHE A 426 13.56 -7.20 0.30
C PHE A 426 12.63 -7.07 -0.90
N PHE A 427 11.66 -7.96 -0.96
CA PHE A 427 10.44 -7.85 -1.75
C PHE A 427 9.28 -8.31 -0.88
N GLY A 428 8.04 -8.09 -1.29
CA GLY A 428 6.94 -8.49 -0.42
C GLY A 428 5.57 -8.26 -0.99
N ARG A 429 4.59 -8.36 -0.10
CA ARG A 429 3.20 -8.06 -0.39
C ARG A 429 2.64 -7.20 0.73
N ALA A 430 1.89 -6.17 0.37
CA ALA A 430 1.28 -5.31 1.37
C ALA A 430 -0.06 -4.75 0.91
N GLY A 431 -0.98 -4.64 1.86
CA GLY A 431 -2.26 -3.95 1.77
C GLY A 431 -2.37 -2.98 2.94
N TRP A 432 -3.40 -3.13 3.76
CA TRP A 432 -3.50 -2.40 5.04
C TRP A 432 -2.41 -2.75 6.04
N CYS A 433 -1.94 -3.99 6.00
CA CYS A 433 -0.80 -4.46 6.77
C CYS A 433 0.23 -5.06 5.81
N PHE A 434 1.42 -5.35 6.33
CA PHE A 434 2.43 -6.07 5.58
C PHE A 434 2.03 -7.56 5.53
N ASP A 435 1.64 -8.05 4.37
CA ASP A 435 1.06 -9.39 4.19
C ASP A 435 2.16 -10.46 4.08
N ALA A 436 3.24 -10.17 3.35
CA ALA A 436 4.33 -11.14 3.15
C ALA A 436 5.68 -10.46 2.89
N ILE A 437 6.76 -11.12 3.29
CA ILE A 437 8.14 -10.65 3.15
C ILE A 437 9.01 -11.68 2.44
N GLY A 438 9.82 -11.25 1.50
CA GLY A 438 10.87 -12.03 0.87
C GLY A 438 12.20 -11.26 0.90
N ILE A 439 13.30 -11.97 0.69
CA ILE A 439 14.65 -11.41 0.83
C ILE A 439 15.48 -11.60 -0.45
N TYR A 440 16.36 -10.64 -0.68
CA TYR A 440 17.46 -10.73 -1.63
C TYR A 440 18.75 -11.05 -0.87
N VAL A 441 19.40 -12.14 -1.24
CA VAL A 441 20.64 -12.61 -0.63
C VAL A 441 21.79 -12.45 -1.61
N ASN A 442 22.82 -11.73 -1.18
CA ASN A 442 24.09 -11.66 -1.88
C ASN A 442 25.06 -12.69 -1.25
N PRO A 443 25.33 -13.82 -1.92
CA PRO A 443 26.34 -14.77 -1.48
C PRO A 443 27.76 -14.14 -1.46
N ASP A 444 28.57 -14.41 -0.43
CA ASP A 444 29.84 -13.71 -0.17
C ASP A 444 30.77 -13.66 -1.41
N LEU A 445 31.05 -12.43 -1.85
CA LEU A 445 31.87 -12.11 -3.02
C LEU A 445 33.36 -11.98 -2.69
N GLN A 446 33.83 -12.18 -1.45
CA GLN A 446 35.27 -12.19 -1.18
C GLN A 446 36.02 -13.27 -2.00
N THR A 447 35.30 -14.25 -2.55
CA THR A 447 35.82 -15.24 -3.49
C THR A 447 35.91 -14.78 -4.96
N ILE A 448 35.39 -13.60 -5.36
CA ILE A 448 35.54 -13.08 -6.75
C ILE A 448 37.01 -12.82 -7.12
N LYS A 449 37.92 -12.65 -6.15
CA LYS A 449 39.35 -12.46 -6.49
C LYS A 449 39.93 -13.66 -7.25
N ASP A 450 39.31 -14.84 -7.15
CA ASP A 450 39.63 -15.99 -7.98
C ASP A 450 38.58 -16.11 -9.09
N LYS A 451 38.91 -15.66 -10.31
CA LYS A 451 38.13 -15.93 -11.52
C LYS A 451 37.92 -17.45 -11.64
N GLY A 452 36.74 -17.94 -11.28
CA GLY A 452 36.39 -19.36 -11.36
C GLY A 452 35.74 -19.94 -10.10
N LYS A 453 35.68 -19.22 -8.97
CA LYS A 453 34.94 -19.70 -7.80
C LYS A 453 33.43 -19.53 -7.96
N VAL A 454 32.75 -20.64 -7.71
CA VAL A 454 31.31 -20.85 -7.72
C VAL A 454 30.66 -20.04 -6.60
N VAL A 455 29.59 -19.33 -6.92
CA VAL A 455 28.88 -18.48 -5.96
C VAL A 455 27.52 -19.10 -5.64
N LEU A 456 27.36 -19.63 -4.43
CA LEU A 456 26.10 -20.21 -3.93
C LEU A 456 25.67 -19.49 -2.64
N ALA A 457 24.38 -19.25 -2.49
CA ALA A 457 23.84 -18.85 -1.19
C ALA A 457 23.60 -20.09 -0.35
N LYS A 458 24.09 -20.07 0.89
CA LYS A 458 23.85 -21.11 1.88
C LYS A 458 22.80 -20.61 2.88
N ILE A 459 21.59 -21.15 2.82
CA ILE A 459 20.41 -20.66 3.55
C ILE A 459 19.91 -21.76 4.49
N GLY A 460 19.73 -21.43 5.77
CA GLY A 460 19.41 -22.39 6.83
C GLY A 460 20.58 -22.63 7.80
N PRO A 461 20.55 -23.73 8.59
CA PRO A 461 19.53 -24.76 8.60
C PRO A 461 18.32 -24.36 9.46
N CYS A 462 17.13 -24.82 9.10
CA CYS A 462 15.92 -24.73 9.92
C CYS A 462 15.72 -26.09 10.62
N GLY A 463 15.56 -26.09 11.95
CA GLY A 463 15.39 -27.31 12.72
C GLY A 463 15.84 -27.21 14.17
N GLY A 464 16.00 -28.35 14.82
CA GLY A 464 16.51 -28.44 16.18
C GLY A 464 18.04 -28.26 16.26
N LYS A 465 18.52 -28.08 17.50
CA LYS A 465 19.96 -27.94 17.81
C LYS A 465 20.66 -29.29 18.06
N GLY A 466 19.93 -30.40 17.85
CA GLY A 466 20.47 -31.75 17.99
C GLY A 466 21.38 -32.11 16.81
N GLY A 467 21.91 -33.33 16.85
CA GLY A 467 22.72 -33.88 15.78
C GLY A 467 24.12 -33.29 15.62
N GLU A 468 24.89 -33.91 14.74
CA GLU A 468 26.19 -33.39 14.29
C GLU A 468 25.99 -32.57 13.01
N ALA A 469 26.77 -31.51 12.85
CA ALA A 469 26.72 -30.68 11.64
C ALA A 469 27.17 -31.50 10.42
N CYS A 470 26.33 -31.51 9.40
CA CYS A 470 26.48 -32.24 8.15
C CYS A 470 26.54 -31.24 6.99
N ASP A 471 27.62 -31.30 6.21
CA ASP A 471 27.86 -30.39 5.08
C ASP A 471 28.64 -31.08 3.97
N ILE A 472 28.58 -30.51 2.77
CA ILE A 472 29.32 -30.96 1.59
C ILE A 472 30.63 -30.20 1.44
N MET A 473 31.67 -30.89 0.97
CA MET A 473 33.01 -30.31 0.82
C MET A 473 33.24 -29.68 -0.56
N VAL A 474 32.46 -30.09 -1.56
CA VAL A 474 32.58 -29.64 -2.95
C VAL A 474 31.31 -28.85 -3.31
N PRO A 475 31.43 -27.62 -3.85
CA PRO A 475 30.28 -26.82 -4.24
C PRO A 475 29.43 -27.51 -5.32
N PRO A 476 28.12 -27.70 -5.08
CA PRO A 476 27.23 -28.40 -6.00
C PRO A 476 26.81 -27.49 -7.15
N HIS A 477 26.77 -28.04 -8.36
CA HIS A 477 26.25 -27.35 -9.54
C HIS A 477 24.82 -27.78 -9.87
N HIS A 478 24.57 -29.10 -9.88
CA HIS A 478 23.28 -29.68 -10.25
C HIS A 478 22.99 -30.92 -9.41
N LEU A 479 21.79 -30.98 -8.86
CA LEU A 479 21.31 -32.08 -8.04
C LEU A 479 20.74 -33.18 -8.93
N GLU A 480 21.25 -34.41 -8.82
CA GLU A 480 20.82 -35.52 -9.68
C GLU A 480 19.79 -36.42 -8.99
N SER A 481 19.98 -36.67 -7.70
CA SER A 481 19.07 -37.54 -6.96
C SER A 481 18.99 -37.19 -5.49
N VAL A 482 17.84 -37.48 -4.88
CA VAL A 482 17.62 -37.35 -3.44
C VAL A 482 16.96 -38.62 -2.93
N THR A 483 17.55 -39.21 -1.90
CA THR A 483 17.00 -40.35 -1.15
C THR A 483 16.61 -39.89 0.24
N ILE A 484 15.32 -40.04 0.57
CA ILE A 484 14.76 -39.71 1.88
C ILE A 484 14.26 -41.00 2.52
N CYS A 485 14.74 -41.28 3.72
CA CYS A 485 14.27 -42.38 4.55
C CYS A 485 13.34 -41.80 5.61
N SER A 486 12.06 -42.19 5.62
CA SER A 486 11.07 -41.56 6.49
C SER A 486 9.97 -42.51 6.98
N ASN A 487 9.32 -42.14 8.09
CA ASN A 487 8.08 -42.72 8.58
C ASN A 487 7.15 -41.63 9.16
N ILE A 488 7.15 -41.43 10.48
CA ILE A 488 6.60 -40.27 11.20
C ILE A 488 7.55 -39.08 11.07
N VAL A 489 8.86 -39.34 11.06
CA VAL A 489 9.91 -38.31 10.93
C VAL A 489 10.90 -38.67 9.83
N ILE A 490 11.79 -37.74 9.52
CA ILE A 490 12.88 -37.97 8.57
C ILE A 490 14.04 -38.65 9.29
N HIS A 491 14.23 -39.94 9.00
CA HIS A 491 15.31 -40.75 9.56
C HIS A 491 16.65 -40.41 8.95
N SER A 492 16.71 -40.28 7.63
CA SER A 492 17.93 -39.87 6.95
C SER A 492 17.70 -39.22 5.59
N LEU A 493 18.70 -38.45 5.19
CA LEU A 493 18.81 -37.79 3.89
C LEU A 493 20.13 -38.21 3.23
N THR A 494 20.08 -38.50 1.94
CA THR A 494 21.25 -38.74 1.08
C THR A 494 20.95 -38.14 -0.28
N PHE A 495 21.92 -37.53 -0.94
CA PHE A 495 21.71 -36.98 -2.28
C PHE A 495 22.98 -37.07 -3.13
N SER A 496 22.80 -37.15 -4.44
CA SER A 496 23.90 -37.06 -5.39
C SER A 496 23.81 -35.79 -6.22
N TYR A 497 24.96 -35.25 -6.59
CA TYR A 497 25.07 -34.03 -7.35
C TYR A 497 26.34 -34.02 -8.19
N ASN A 498 26.33 -33.24 -9.26
CA ASN A 498 27.53 -32.92 -10.01
C ASN A 498 28.08 -31.57 -9.56
N ASP A 499 29.40 -31.47 -9.47
CA ASP A 499 30.07 -30.20 -9.25
C ASP A 499 30.20 -29.41 -10.56
N HIS A 500 30.86 -28.25 -10.50
CA HIS A 500 31.06 -27.38 -11.65
C HIS A 500 32.07 -27.91 -12.69
N ASN A 501 32.82 -28.96 -12.36
CA ASN A 501 33.66 -29.69 -13.31
C ASN A 501 32.88 -30.84 -13.98
N GLY A 502 31.67 -31.13 -13.51
CA GLY A 502 30.85 -32.26 -13.94
C GLY A 502 31.18 -33.57 -13.24
N ASP A 503 31.99 -33.54 -12.18
CA ASP A 503 32.30 -34.73 -11.40
C ASP A 503 31.13 -35.07 -10.47
N HIS A 504 30.79 -36.36 -10.39
CA HIS A 504 29.70 -36.88 -9.57
C HIS A 504 30.13 -37.05 -8.11
N HIS A 505 29.29 -36.60 -7.19
CA HIS A 505 29.50 -36.68 -5.75
C HIS A 505 28.26 -37.24 -5.05
N LEU A 506 28.48 -37.98 -3.97
CA LEU A 506 27.45 -38.49 -3.08
C LEU A 506 27.61 -37.84 -1.70
N ALA A 507 26.54 -37.22 -1.20
CA ALA A 507 26.46 -36.62 0.13
C ALA A 507 25.49 -37.39 1.02
N GLY A 508 25.86 -37.60 2.27
CA GLY A 508 25.17 -38.49 3.20
C GLY A 508 25.86 -39.86 3.31
N LEU A 509 25.34 -40.80 4.08
CA LEU A 509 24.05 -40.82 4.77
C LEU A 509 24.03 -39.93 6.03
N TRP A 510 23.12 -38.95 6.07
CA TRP A 510 22.89 -38.10 7.24
C TRP A 510 21.67 -38.60 8.00
N GLY A 511 21.88 -39.16 9.20
CA GLY A 511 20.82 -39.76 10.01
C GLY A 511 21.00 -41.27 10.20
N SER A 512 19.91 -42.01 10.37
CA SER A 512 19.93 -43.47 10.57
C SER A 512 19.23 -44.25 9.46
N HIS A 513 19.48 -45.57 9.45
CA HIS A 513 18.77 -46.54 8.62
C HIS A 513 17.44 -46.90 9.30
N GLY A 514 16.40 -46.11 9.07
CA GLY A 514 15.05 -46.44 9.51
C GLY A 514 13.99 -45.79 8.65
N GLY A 515 12.75 -46.28 8.78
CA GLY A 515 11.65 -45.88 7.91
C GLY A 515 11.67 -46.55 6.53
N SER A 516 10.89 -45.99 5.60
CA SER A 516 10.84 -46.40 4.21
C SER A 516 11.73 -45.48 3.37
N ASN A 517 12.59 -46.07 2.55
CA ASN A 517 13.48 -45.34 1.66
C ASN A 517 12.76 -45.03 0.35
N GLN A 518 12.80 -43.77 -0.07
CA GLN A 518 12.35 -43.35 -1.39
C GLN A 518 13.46 -42.55 -2.06
N THR A 519 13.85 -42.98 -3.26
CA THR A 519 14.86 -42.31 -4.08
C THR A 519 14.18 -41.66 -5.27
N ILE A 520 14.42 -40.36 -5.41
CA ILE A 520 13.99 -39.55 -6.55
C ILE A 520 15.19 -39.37 -7.46
N GLN A 521 15.01 -39.66 -8.73
CA GLN A 521 15.98 -39.37 -9.80
C GLN A 521 15.42 -38.22 -10.61
N PHE A 522 16.13 -37.09 -10.62
CA PHE A 522 15.68 -35.91 -11.34
C PHE A 522 15.99 -36.03 -12.83
N GLY A 523 15.08 -35.53 -13.66
CA GLY A 523 15.33 -35.40 -15.09
C GLY A 523 16.50 -34.43 -15.40
N PRO A 524 17.10 -34.49 -16.60
CA PRO A 524 18.25 -33.66 -16.98
C PRO A 524 17.95 -32.15 -17.02
N SER A 525 16.67 -31.76 -16.98
CA SER A 525 16.23 -30.36 -16.93
C SER A 525 15.32 -30.10 -15.74
N GLU A 526 15.26 -31.04 -14.80
CA GLU A 526 14.49 -30.92 -13.58
C GLU A 526 15.36 -30.32 -12.48
N PHE A 527 14.84 -29.31 -11.80
CA PHE A 527 15.53 -28.63 -10.72
C PHE A 527 14.55 -28.24 -9.62
N ILE A 528 15.04 -28.26 -8.38
CA ILE A 528 14.23 -27.92 -7.22
C ILE A 528 14.08 -26.40 -7.14
N THR A 529 12.83 -25.94 -7.05
CA THR A 529 12.47 -24.52 -6.86
C THR A 529 12.06 -24.22 -5.42
N ARG A 530 11.61 -25.23 -4.67
CA ARG A 530 11.19 -25.04 -3.28
C ARG A 530 11.34 -26.31 -2.46
N VAL A 531 11.77 -26.16 -1.22
CA VAL A 531 11.83 -27.23 -0.21
C VAL A 531 11.12 -26.73 1.03
N TYR A 532 10.08 -27.44 1.45
CA TYR A 532 9.33 -27.09 2.65
C TYR A 532 8.98 -28.34 3.45
N GLY A 533 8.54 -28.15 4.68
CA GLY A 533 8.20 -29.25 5.57
C GLY A 533 7.90 -28.76 6.97
N THR A 534 7.99 -29.65 7.94
CA THR A 534 7.71 -29.37 9.36
C THR A 534 8.82 -29.87 10.27
N ILE A 535 8.96 -29.21 11.42
CA ILE A 535 9.90 -29.52 12.50
C ILE A 535 9.10 -29.74 13.78
N GLY A 536 9.43 -30.78 14.54
CA GLY A 536 8.73 -31.08 15.78
C GLY A 536 9.48 -32.06 16.67
N SER A 537 8.99 -32.22 17.90
CA SER A 537 9.60 -33.13 18.87
C SER A 537 9.30 -34.59 18.53
N TYR A 538 10.30 -35.46 18.65
CA TYR A 538 10.13 -36.89 18.41
C TYR A 538 11.14 -37.75 19.18
N ASN A 539 10.77 -38.24 20.37
CA ASN A 539 11.59 -39.16 21.19
C ASN A 539 13.08 -38.75 21.35
N THR A 540 13.40 -37.47 21.17
CA THR A 540 14.73 -36.86 21.25
C THR A 540 14.64 -35.58 22.09
N PRO A 541 15.74 -35.14 22.71
CA PRO A 541 15.77 -33.90 23.49
C PRO A 541 15.75 -32.63 22.63
N SER A 542 15.96 -32.74 21.33
CA SER A 542 15.88 -31.64 20.35
C SER A 542 14.83 -31.96 19.30
N ASP A 543 14.21 -30.93 18.74
CA ASP A 543 13.28 -31.09 17.62
C ASP A 543 14.00 -31.67 16.39
N VAL A 544 13.24 -32.38 15.56
CA VAL A 544 13.72 -33.01 14.33
C VAL A 544 12.83 -32.60 13.17
N VAL A 545 13.33 -32.80 11.95
CA VAL A 545 12.53 -32.64 10.73
C VAL A 545 11.52 -33.78 10.67
N THR A 546 10.23 -33.43 10.76
CA THR A 546 9.12 -34.39 10.77
C THR A 546 8.58 -34.64 9.37
N SER A 547 8.67 -33.64 8.47
CA SER A 547 8.33 -33.82 7.06
C SER A 547 9.21 -33.02 6.10
N ILE A 548 9.28 -33.50 4.85
CA ILE A 548 9.93 -32.81 3.72
C ILE A 548 9.07 -32.98 2.47
N THR A 549 8.88 -31.91 1.72
CA THR A 549 8.32 -31.89 0.37
C THR A 549 9.25 -31.12 -0.55
N LEU A 550 9.56 -31.71 -1.71
CA LEU A 550 10.39 -31.11 -2.75
C LEU A 550 9.49 -30.67 -3.90
N VAL A 551 9.61 -29.42 -4.33
CA VAL A 551 8.92 -28.86 -5.50
C VAL A 551 9.96 -28.58 -6.56
N THR A 552 9.74 -29.11 -7.76
CA THR A 552 10.58 -28.89 -8.94
C THR A 552 9.83 -28.08 -9.98
N ASN A 553 10.52 -27.69 -11.04
CA ASN A 553 9.89 -27.15 -12.24
C ASN A 553 9.01 -28.18 -13.00
N ALA A 554 9.14 -29.48 -12.70
CA ALA A 554 8.39 -30.55 -13.36
C ALA A 554 7.25 -31.11 -12.50
N GLY A 555 7.31 -30.97 -11.17
CA GLY A 555 6.29 -31.50 -10.27
C GLY A 555 6.67 -31.40 -8.80
N CYS A 556 6.12 -32.30 -7.99
CA CYS A 556 6.36 -32.34 -6.54
C CYS A 556 6.55 -33.76 -6.04
N TYR A 557 7.41 -33.90 -5.03
CA TYR A 557 7.73 -35.16 -4.37
C TYR A 557 7.54 -35.00 -2.86
N GLY A 558 6.77 -35.91 -2.27
CA GLY A 558 6.41 -35.89 -0.85
C GLY A 558 4.90 -35.67 -0.62
N PRO A 559 4.48 -35.35 0.63
CA PRO A 559 5.35 -35.21 1.79
C PRO A 559 5.96 -36.56 2.21
N PHE A 560 7.26 -36.52 2.51
CA PHE A 560 7.98 -37.58 3.20
C PHE A 560 7.87 -37.32 4.70
N GLY A 561 7.69 -38.36 5.52
CA GLY A 561 7.39 -38.19 6.93
C GLY A 561 5.94 -37.78 7.20
N GLN A 562 5.68 -37.18 8.37
CA GLN A 562 4.35 -36.69 8.75
C GLN A 562 4.40 -35.19 9.04
N GLU A 563 3.58 -34.42 8.35
CA GLU A 563 3.46 -32.97 8.54
C GLU A 563 2.90 -32.66 9.95
N ASN A 564 3.80 -32.37 10.89
CA ASN A 564 3.46 -32.08 12.28
C ASN A 564 4.50 -31.14 12.92
N GLY A 565 4.03 -30.07 13.54
CA GLY A 565 4.86 -29.08 14.24
C GLY A 565 5.01 -27.76 13.46
N ILE A 566 6.18 -27.13 13.60
CA ILE A 566 6.48 -25.82 13.04
C ILE A 566 6.89 -25.95 11.57
N PRO A 567 6.25 -25.26 10.62
CA PRO A 567 6.63 -25.34 9.23
C PRO A 567 7.95 -24.57 8.95
N PHE A 568 8.73 -25.07 8.00
CA PHE A 568 9.82 -24.34 7.35
C PHE A 568 9.61 -24.34 5.84
N ASP A 569 10.13 -23.33 5.15
CA ASP A 569 9.93 -23.16 3.71
C ASP A 569 11.10 -22.40 3.08
N PHE A 570 11.67 -22.95 2.02
CA PHE A 570 12.70 -22.34 1.18
C PHE A 570 12.15 -22.11 -0.24
N PRO A 571 11.28 -21.12 -0.49
CA PRO A 571 10.70 -20.88 -1.80
C PRO A 571 11.63 -19.99 -2.63
N VAL A 572 12.40 -20.59 -3.54
CA VAL A 572 13.28 -19.86 -4.47
C VAL A 572 12.43 -19.24 -5.59
N GLN A 573 12.71 -17.98 -5.89
CA GLN A 573 12.01 -17.20 -6.93
C GLN A 573 12.93 -16.96 -8.13
N GLY A 574 12.33 -16.65 -9.28
CA GLY A 574 13.06 -16.38 -10.52
C GLY A 574 13.76 -17.63 -11.06
N ASN A 575 14.95 -17.44 -11.64
CA ASN A 575 15.73 -18.52 -12.26
C ASN A 575 16.72 -19.21 -11.31
N GLY A 576 16.62 -18.97 -9.99
CA GLY A 576 17.43 -19.68 -9.01
C GLY A 576 16.93 -21.11 -8.79
N SER A 577 17.81 -21.99 -8.33
CA SER A 577 17.45 -23.38 -7.99
C SER A 577 18.17 -23.87 -6.75
N ILE A 578 17.55 -24.80 -6.03
CA ILE A 578 18.19 -25.53 -4.93
C ILE A 578 19.04 -26.65 -5.54
N VAL A 579 20.35 -26.63 -5.27
CA VAL A 579 21.34 -27.53 -5.87
C VAL A 579 22.01 -28.47 -4.88
N GLY A 580 21.74 -28.30 -3.59
CA GLY A 580 22.27 -29.18 -2.55
C GLY A 580 21.70 -28.84 -1.19
N PHE A 581 22.05 -29.66 -0.21
CA PHE A 581 21.59 -29.53 1.17
C PHE A 581 22.77 -29.47 2.14
N PHE A 582 22.49 -28.98 3.34
CA PHE A 582 23.32 -29.13 4.53
C PHE A 582 22.38 -29.21 5.73
N GLY A 583 22.87 -29.53 6.93
CA GLY A 583 21.98 -29.68 8.06
C GLY A 583 22.66 -30.23 9.29
N HIS A 584 21.85 -30.69 10.24
CA HIS A 584 22.31 -31.44 11.39
C HIS A 584 21.62 -32.80 11.38
N ALA A 585 22.35 -33.87 11.71
CA ALA A 585 21.76 -35.19 11.81
C ALA A 585 22.49 -36.08 12.82
N ASN A 586 21.74 -37.02 13.41
CA ASN A 586 22.29 -38.16 14.17
C ASN A 586 21.40 -39.39 13.99
N LEU A 587 20.40 -39.60 14.86
CA LEU A 587 19.40 -40.66 14.67
C LEU A 587 18.35 -40.28 13.61
N TYR A 588 18.07 -38.99 13.52
CA TYR A 588 17.14 -38.38 12.58
C TYR A 588 17.83 -37.18 11.92
N VAL A 589 17.16 -36.57 10.94
CA VAL A 589 17.57 -35.25 10.44
C VAL A 589 17.05 -34.20 11.43
N ASP A 590 17.94 -33.60 12.21
CA ASP A 590 17.62 -32.62 13.24
C ASP A 590 17.31 -31.24 12.62
N ALA A 591 18.06 -30.84 11.59
CA ALA A 591 17.86 -29.57 10.88
C ALA A 591 18.28 -29.67 9.41
N ILE A 592 17.66 -28.85 8.55
CA ILE A 592 17.91 -28.85 7.10
C ILE A 592 18.08 -27.43 6.56
N GLY A 593 19.08 -27.23 5.70
CA GLY A 593 19.34 -26.02 4.94
C GLY A 593 19.66 -26.36 3.48
N VAL A 594 19.69 -25.33 2.64
CA VAL A 594 19.80 -25.46 1.19
C VAL A 594 20.92 -24.61 0.62
N TYR A 595 21.57 -25.13 -0.42
CA TYR A 595 22.43 -24.37 -1.32
C TYR A 595 21.62 -23.89 -2.51
N VAL A 596 21.64 -22.59 -2.78
CA VAL A 596 20.85 -21.95 -3.84
C VAL A 596 21.77 -21.26 -4.83
N THR A 597 21.57 -21.55 -6.11
CA THR A 597 22.23 -20.83 -7.20
C THR A 597 21.56 -19.47 -7.44
N PRO A 598 22.34 -18.39 -7.60
CA PRO A 598 21.77 -17.12 -8.01
C PRO A 598 21.28 -17.17 -9.46
N SER A 599 20.37 -16.25 -9.80
CA SER A 599 19.91 -16.08 -11.18
C SER A 599 21.09 -15.72 -12.09
N MET A 600 21.36 -16.56 -13.07
CA MET A 600 22.33 -16.30 -14.14
C MET A 600 21.52 -15.84 -15.35
N GLY A 601 21.37 -14.52 -15.52
CA GLY A 601 20.51 -13.94 -16.55
C GLY A 601 20.74 -14.57 -17.93
N THR A 602 19.82 -15.41 -18.37
CA THR A 602 19.75 -15.83 -19.77
C THR A 602 19.07 -14.72 -20.55
N ARG A 603 19.83 -14.03 -21.40
CA ARG A 603 19.26 -13.29 -22.52
C ARG A 603 18.37 -14.25 -23.31
N LYS A 604 17.06 -14.04 -23.29
CA LYS A 604 16.18 -14.24 -24.45
C LYS A 604 14.80 -13.67 -24.16
N GLU A 605 14.50 -12.66 -24.96
CA GLU A 605 13.15 -12.27 -25.35
C GLU A 605 12.44 -13.49 -25.91
N GLU A 606 11.67 -14.18 -25.10
CA GLU A 606 10.43 -14.76 -25.59
C GLU A 606 9.34 -14.03 -24.82
N GLU A 607 8.98 -12.90 -25.43
CA GLU A 607 7.66 -12.34 -25.28
C GLU A 607 6.69 -13.54 -25.34
N ASN A 608 5.94 -13.80 -24.25
CA ASN A 608 4.90 -14.84 -24.17
C ASN A 608 3.72 -14.49 -25.12
N VAL A 609 4.05 -14.15 -26.37
CA VAL A 609 3.17 -13.86 -27.48
C VAL A 609 2.52 -15.19 -27.85
N GLY A 610 1.37 -15.44 -27.24
CA GLY A 610 0.60 -16.66 -27.43
C GLY A 610 -0.11 -17.16 -26.17
N LEU A 611 0.36 -16.77 -24.97
CA LEU A 611 -0.30 -17.14 -23.72
C LEU A 611 -1.49 -16.22 -23.43
N THR A 612 -2.68 -16.69 -23.79
CA THR A 612 -3.94 -16.01 -23.45
C THR A 612 -4.40 -16.49 -22.07
N LYS A 613 -4.44 -15.59 -21.08
CA LYS A 613 -5.06 -15.87 -19.78
C LYS A 613 -6.59 -15.79 -19.95
N ILE A 614 -7.30 -16.88 -19.64
CA ILE A 614 -8.77 -16.94 -19.69
C ILE A 614 -9.29 -17.19 -18.27
N GLY A 615 -10.06 -16.24 -17.73
CA GLY A 615 -10.54 -16.24 -16.33
C GLY A 615 -10.03 -15.01 -15.55
N PRO A 616 -10.14 -14.99 -14.20
CA PRO A 616 -10.57 -16.07 -13.29
C PRO A 616 -12.10 -16.30 -13.23
N PHE A 617 -12.51 -17.52 -12.90
CA PHE A 617 -13.91 -17.92 -12.69
C PHE A 617 -14.12 -18.40 -11.25
N GLY A 618 -15.18 -17.92 -10.58
CA GLY A 618 -15.45 -18.20 -9.16
C GLY A 618 -14.52 -17.50 -8.13
N ARG A 619 -14.88 -17.56 -6.84
CA ARG A 619 -14.27 -16.98 -5.63
C ARG A 619 -14.57 -17.87 -4.39
N ARG A 620 -13.56 -18.07 -3.55
CA ARG A 620 -13.56 -18.53 -2.12
C ARG A 620 -14.40 -19.77 -1.77
N GLY A 621 -13.79 -20.83 -1.22
CA GLY A 621 -14.48 -21.84 -0.41
C GLY A 621 -14.43 -23.27 -0.98
N GLY A 622 -14.56 -24.28 -0.12
CA GLY A 622 -14.60 -25.70 -0.50
C GLY A 622 -13.46 -26.50 0.12
N ASN A 623 -13.77 -27.69 0.62
CA ASN A 623 -12.75 -28.64 1.10
C ASN A 623 -11.92 -29.12 -0.10
N PRO A 624 -10.60 -29.29 0.04
CA PRO A 624 -9.78 -29.87 -1.02
C PRO A 624 -10.28 -31.27 -1.38
N PHE A 625 -10.44 -31.52 -2.68
CA PHE A 625 -10.63 -32.85 -3.24
C PHE A 625 -9.63 -33.06 -4.36
N ASP A 626 -8.77 -34.06 -4.22
CA ASP A 626 -7.74 -34.37 -5.20
C ASP A 626 -8.33 -35.09 -6.40
N ILE A 627 -7.99 -34.59 -7.59
CA ILE A 627 -8.36 -35.20 -8.87
C ILE A 627 -7.09 -35.50 -9.63
N LYS A 628 -6.84 -36.79 -9.85
CA LYS A 628 -5.78 -37.25 -10.74
C LYS A 628 -6.39 -37.62 -12.08
N ILE A 629 -6.02 -36.88 -13.12
CA ILE A 629 -6.34 -37.18 -14.51
C ILE A 629 -5.06 -37.66 -15.17
N GLN A 630 -5.01 -38.91 -15.61
CA GLN A 630 -3.92 -39.40 -16.44
C GLN A 630 -4.23 -39.12 -17.91
N LEU A 631 -3.38 -38.31 -18.53
CA LEU A 631 -3.43 -38.02 -19.96
C LEU A 631 -2.56 -39.01 -20.73
N GLY A 632 -3.03 -39.40 -21.92
CA GLY A 632 -2.20 -40.16 -22.85
C GLY A 632 -1.00 -39.35 -23.39
N PRO A 633 -0.01 -40.01 -24.05
CA PRO A 633 1.24 -39.37 -24.48
C PRO A 633 1.09 -38.18 -25.46
N SER A 634 -0.08 -38.02 -26.07
CA SER A 634 -0.38 -36.93 -27.02
C SER A 634 -1.70 -36.25 -26.68
N GLU A 635 -2.19 -36.46 -25.46
CA GLU A 635 -3.44 -35.92 -24.98
C GLU A 635 -3.17 -34.64 -24.18
N PHE A 636 -3.91 -33.58 -24.48
CA PHE A 636 -3.79 -32.31 -23.79
C PHE A 636 -5.15 -31.62 -23.70
N PHE A 637 -5.34 -30.83 -22.66
CA PHE A 637 -6.59 -30.10 -22.45
C PHE A 637 -6.75 -28.98 -23.48
N VAL A 638 -7.94 -28.89 -24.08
CA VAL A 638 -8.32 -27.84 -25.05
C VAL A 638 -9.47 -26.97 -24.53
N LYS A 639 -10.20 -27.43 -23.52
CA LYS A 639 -11.32 -26.69 -22.93
C LYS A 639 -11.49 -27.04 -21.47
N VAL A 640 -11.74 -26.03 -20.66
CA VAL A 640 -12.25 -26.18 -19.29
C VAL A 640 -13.63 -25.55 -19.21
N SER A 641 -14.52 -26.19 -18.49
CA SER A 641 -15.82 -25.62 -18.16
C SER A 641 -16.26 -26.03 -16.78
N GLY A 642 -17.26 -25.36 -16.24
CA GLY A 642 -17.74 -25.65 -14.91
C GLY A 642 -18.90 -24.76 -14.53
N THR A 643 -19.22 -24.76 -13.25
CA THR A 643 -20.18 -23.83 -12.64
C THR A 643 -19.54 -23.15 -11.44
N PHE A 644 -19.96 -21.92 -11.16
CA PHE A 644 -19.61 -21.24 -9.91
C PHE A 644 -20.86 -20.63 -9.26
N GLY A 645 -20.93 -20.66 -7.94
CA GLY A 645 -22.10 -20.20 -7.19
C GLY A 645 -21.86 -20.20 -5.68
N PRO A 646 -22.86 -19.77 -4.89
CA PRO A 646 -22.71 -19.70 -3.45
C PRO A 646 -22.54 -21.11 -2.82
N PHE A 647 -21.61 -21.24 -1.88
CA PHE A 647 -21.41 -22.42 -1.05
C PHE A 647 -21.18 -21.98 0.40
N GLY A 648 -22.14 -22.24 1.28
CA GLY A 648 -22.13 -21.71 2.65
C GLY A 648 -22.15 -20.18 2.67
N GLU A 649 -21.25 -19.57 3.43
CA GLU A 649 -21.09 -18.10 3.52
C GLU A 649 -20.34 -17.49 2.33
N PHE A 650 -19.82 -18.31 1.42
CA PHE A 650 -19.00 -17.83 0.31
C PHE A 650 -19.84 -17.67 -0.96
N PRO A 651 -19.91 -16.46 -1.56
CA PRO A 651 -20.92 -16.17 -2.57
C PRO A 651 -20.64 -16.74 -3.98
N ASN A 652 -19.41 -17.14 -4.30
CA ASN A 652 -19.00 -17.31 -5.72
C ASN A 652 -18.10 -18.52 -5.99
N VAL A 653 -18.19 -19.63 -5.27
CA VAL A 653 -17.25 -20.75 -5.33
C VAL A 653 -17.29 -21.51 -6.66
N ILE A 654 -16.18 -22.03 -7.17
CA ILE A 654 -16.23 -23.04 -8.24
C ILE A 654 -16.91 -24.30 -7.67
N THR A 655 -18.10 -24.63 -8.18
CA THR A 655 -18.92 -25.76 -7.72
C THR A 655 -18.79 -26.99 -8.60
N SER A 656 -18.33 -26.81 -9.85
CA SER A 656 -17.90 -27.92 -10.70
C SER A 656 -16.78 -27.56 -11.67
N LEU A 657 -15.98 -28.55 -12.06
CA LEU A 657 -15.00 -28.47 -13.14
C LEU A 657 -15.13 -29.66 -14.09
N THR A 658 -15.01 -29.42 -15.38
CA THR A 658 -15.00 -30.41 -16.45
C THR A 658 -13.89 -30.04 -17.42
N PHE A 659 -13.00 -30.97 -17.70
CA PHE A 659 -11.89 -30.80 -18.62
C PHE A 659 -12.13 -31.63 -19.87
N VAL A 660 -11.81 -31.05 -21.04
CA VAL A 660 -11.94 -31.74 -22.33
C VAL A 660 -10.61 -31.69 -23.04
N THR A 661 -10.19 -32.82 -23.61
CA THR A 661 -8.92 -32.98 -24.31
C THR A 661 -9.07 -32.86 -25.83
N ASN A 662 -7.94 -32.76 -26.52
CA ASN A 662 -7.85 -32.76 -27.98
C ASN A 662 -8.40 -34.04 -28.64
N THR A 663 -8.46 -35.15 -27.91
CA THR A 663 -9.06 -36.42 -28.37
C THR A 663 -10.57 -36.49 -28.12
N HIS A 664 -11.18 -35.38 -27.68
CA HIS A 664 -12.57 -35.29 -27.22
C HIS A 664 -12.89 -36.16 -25.99
N HIS A 665 -11.87 -36.58 -25.23
CA HIS A 665 -12.09 -37.20 -23.92
C HIS A 665 -12.52 -36.14 -22.90
N GLN A 666 -13.52 -36.47 -22.09
CA GLN A 666 -14.04 -35.57 -21.06
C GLN A 666 -13.77 -36.15 -19.67
N TYR A 667 -13.15 -35.35 -18.80
CA TYR A 667 -12.91 -35.66 -17.41
C TYR A 667 -13.80 -34.77 -16.52
N GLY A 668 -14.61 -35.39 -15.66
CA GLY A 668 -15.60 -34.71 -14.82
C GLY A 668 -17.05 -34.84 -15.34
N PRO A 669 -18.01 -34.09 -14.77
CA PRO A 669 -17.82 -32.98 -13.84
C PRO A 669 -17.32 -33.43 -12.46
N PHE A 670 -16.35 -32.70 -11.96
CA PHE A 670 -15.82 -32.81 -10.62
C PHE A 670 -16.48 -31.77 -9.73
N GLY A 671 -17.12 -32.22 -8.64
CA GLY A 671 -17.98 -31.38 -7.81
C GLY A 671 -19.47 -31.52 -8.16
N GLN A 672 -20.34 -31.10 -7.25
CA GLN A 672 -21.81 -31.26 -7.40
C GLN A 672 -22.42 -30.31 -8.45
N GLY A 673 -21.69 -29.27 -8.85
CA GLY A 673 -22.19 -28.23 -9.73
C GLY A 673 -23.18 -27.28 -9.05
N GLY A 674 -23.86 -26.47 -9.87
CA GLY A 674 -24.84 -25.48 -9.41
C GLY A 674 -24.32 -24.04 -9.43
N GLY A 675 -25.19 -23.09 -9.75
CA GLY A 675 -24.83 -21.70 -9.98
C GLY A 675 -24.66 -21.34 -11.46
N THR A 676 -23.80 -20.37 -11.75
CA THR A 676 -23.58 -19.82 -13.09
C THR A 676 -22.55 -20.66 -13.84
N PRO A 677 -22.84 -21.14 -15.07
CA PRO A 677 -21.86 -21.87 -15.87
C PRO A 677 -20.77 -20.95 -16.39
N PHE A 678 -19.57 -21.50 -16.55
CA PHE A 678 -18.46 -20.86 -17.26
C PHE A 678 -17.82 -21.85 -18.24
N HIS A 679 -17.30 -21.31 -19.34
CA HIS A 679 -16.58 -22.08 -20.35
C HIS A 679 -15.36 -21.28 -20.81
N ALA A 680 -14.20 -21.93 -20.82
CA ALA A 680 -12.94 -21.42 -21.32
C ALA A 680 -12.44 -22.32 -22.47
N PRO A 681 -13.00 -22.17 -23.68
CA PRO A 681 -12.51 -22.89 -24.86
C PRO A 681 -11.22 -22.25 -25.37
N MET A 682 -10.22 -23.06 -25.73
CA MET A 682 -9.12 -22.58 -26.57
C MET A 682 -9.62 -22.35 -28.00
N SER A 683 -9.16 -21.28 -28.63
CA SER A 683 -9.40 -21.03 -30.05
C SER A 683 -8.25 -21.60 -30.89
N GLY A 684 -8.57 -22.32 -31.97
CA GLY A 684 -7.58 -22.94 -32.86
C GLY A 684 -6.88 -24.18 -32.29
N ASN A 685 -5.60 -24.35 -32.61
CA ASN A 685 -4.76 -25.50 -32.20
C ASN A 685 -4.08 -25.28 -30.82
N GLY A 686 -4.61 -24.40 -29.98
CA GLY A 686 -4.03 -24.10 -28.67
C GLY A 686 -4.25 -25.22 -27.64
N SER A 687 -3.30 -25.38 -26.73
CA SER A 687 -3.38 -26.28 -25.58
C SER A 687 -3.38 -25.50 -24.27
N ILE A 688 -4.12 -25.99 -23.28
CA ILE A 688 -4.08 -25.47 -21.91
C ILE A 688 -2.84 -26.06 -21.24
N VAL A 689 -1.85 -25.21 -20.95
CA VAL A 689 -0.55 -25.62 -20.39
C VAL A 689 -0.45 -25.46 -18.87
N GLY A 690 -1.51 -24.97 -18.23
CA GLY A 690 -1.53 -24.80 -16.78
C GLY A 690 -2.81 -24.14 -16.29
N PHE A 691 -3.00 -24.21 -14.97
CA PHE A 691 -4.14 -23.63 -14.26
C PHE A 691 -3.64 -22.69 -13.16
N PHE A 692 -4.40 -21.64 -12.87
CA PHE A 692 -4.17 -20.77 -11.74
C PHE A 692 -5.48 -20.63 -10.95
N GLY A 693 -5.38 -20.65 -9.63
CA GLY A 693 -6.54 -20.60 -8.73
C GLY A 693 -6.20 -19.88 -7.43
N ARG A 694 -7.24 -19.53 -6.67
CA ARG A 694 -7.10 -18.99 -5.31
C ARG A 694 -7.80 -19.95 -4.35
N GLU A 695 -7.02 -20.57 -3.48
CA GLU A 695 -7.52 -21.43 -2.42
C GLU A 695 -8.19 -20.60 -1.32
N GLY A 696 -9.26 -21.14 -0.72
CA GLY A 696 -9.90 -20.55 0.45
C GLY A 696 -9.48 -21.29 1.71
N GLU A 697 -8.79 -20.58 2.60
CA GLU A 697 -8.45 -20.89 4.01
C GLU A 697 -7.86 -22.28 4.32
N ASP A 698 -6.65 -22.26 4.90
CA ASP A 698 -5.97 -23.37 5.57
C ASP A 698 -5.58 -24.60 4.73
N SER A 699 -4.83 -24.41 3.63
CA SER A 699 -3.80 -25.38 3.24
C SER A 699 -2.72 -24.75 2.36
N LEU A 700 -1.49 -25.23 2.53
CA LEU A 700 -0.34 -24.88 1.70
C LEU A 700 -0.64 -25.34 0.26
N VAL A 701 -0.48 -24.42 -0.70
CA VAL A 701 -0.62 -24.63 -2.15
C VAL A 701 -0.26 -26.07 -2.58
N PRO A 702 -1.24 -26.93 -2.96
CA PRO A 702 -0.91 -28.24 -3.50
C PRO A 702 -0.60 -28.14 -4.99
N CYS A 703 0.41 -28.91 -5.39
CA CYS A 703 1.03 -28.88 -6.69
C CYS A 703 0.11 -29.34 -7.83
N PRO A 704 0.13 -28.68 -9.00
CA PRO A 704 -0.32 -29.31 -10.23
C PRO A 704 0.68 -30.42 -10.58
N THR A 705 0.21 -31.67 -10.59
CA THR A 705 0.97 -32.79 -11.17
C THR A 705 0.52 -33.00 -12.61
N PRO A 706 1.44 -33.34 -13.53
CA PRO A 706 1.18 -33.42 -14.97
C PRO A 706 0.13 -34.46 -15.37
#